data_AF-A0A812TUT8-F1
#
_entry.id   AF-A0A812TUT8-F1
#
_cell.length_a   1.000
_cell.length_b   1.000
_cell.length_c   1.000
_cell.angle_alpha   90.00
_cell.angle_beta   90.00
_cell.angle_gamma   90.00
#
_symmetry.space_group_name_H-M   'P 1'
#
loop_
_entity.id
_entity.type
_entity.pdbx_description
1 polymer ?
#
loop_
_entity_poly.entity_id
_entity_poly.type
_entity_poly.pdbx_seq_one_letter_code
_entity_poly.pdbx_strand_id
1 'polypeptide(L)'
;MEQQITVEGPTIAIFNVAMIGHVNPTFALVQELRKRGCKVHYFLPPVAPIRAAAVESGAVVEGYLPDDPSDFVMEKCGIDEPLCHIVPEVLEDDRAEYERSVWPLAQALVCGEHVIERCRQLGVSVVLYDPFLPLGLLAATKLGIQGASLVTYPGMGSLSGLMSTLEAEGRLGRAATIRKPYGKAIQEKFGVDLSCNLLTRRQFYTKTNFVTTCEDLIAELPALGEQKWADELRKEFSFSAVGCLVSSSAPHVITARSDSFIPRVKSFGHSLPVAELSDQLAKGKKIIYAALGTMALSDRWGIDLGRISAANLPSGTTGKAFCQHVWKALLAAMEELGDDFFCVLSVGKQPDALDFLGRSEAEIFEHVPSNVLIRGFVPQVEMLNNYASAFISHVGFNSLQESLMAGVPLVAIPQAVDQPANASKVEQRGWGQAFFNPMETVTKTALAEALRQVMTEIETTVESEDDSYRAEPRPGGVPQVLKSFDPQGFYQILPGDFLMTHPISCIAEPVFDQAVVILHTNSDHPLTDSGVVRGLVLNKRLNTTFKQLLERAQDPQDKKWAEKLSEVPAAAELRVFRGGPVIVGSSLQANIDWVHSFPDVSEAQQVAPGVWFGGKIEEVLERAAACEEEEPPLRIMLGYAAWSTQQLQIELECGVWCRARPPQDDLPLQGGADKSSVSAKLCFDEDGAEAWRTALFQAGQDLLAQFPRAPGVDARIRGHMKRFEMQNRSKS
;
A
#
# COMPACT_ATOMS: atom_id res chain seq x y z
N MET A 1 14.70 -41.07 19.15
CA MET A 1 15.01 -40.46 17.84
C MET A 1 13.68 -39.98 17.27
N GLU A 2 13.24 -38.80 17.70
CA GLU A 2 12.13 -38.11 17.04
C GLU A 2 12.74 -37.37 15.84
N GLN A 3 12.41 -37.83 14.64
CA GLN A 3 12.72 -37.08 13.43
C GLN A 3 11.85 -35.82 13.43
N GLN A 4 12.47 -34.67 13.65
CA GLN A 4 11.90 -33.38 13.26
C GLN A 4 11.64 -33.43 11.75
N ILE A 5 10.39 -33.67 11.36
CA ILE A 5 9.94 -33.40 10.00
C ILE A 5 9.77 -31.89 9.90
N THR A 6 10.83 -31.19 9.49
CA THR A 6 10.68 -29.84 8.93
C THR A 6 9.93 -30.01 7.62
N VAL A 7 8.63 -29.69 7.59
CA VAL A 7 7.87 -29.65 6.35
C VAL A 7 8.40 -28.46 5.54
N GLU A 8 9.34 -28.71 4.62
CA GLU A 8 9.78 -27.69 3.67
C GLU A 8 8.56 -27.24 2.85
N GLY A 9 8.35 -25.92 2.74
CA GLY A 9 7.27 -25.37 1.92
C GLY A 9 7.45 -25.69 0.43
N PRO A 10 6.40 -25.48 -0.40
CA PRO A 10 6.41 -25.84 -1.81
C PRO A 10 7.52 -25.13 -2.59
N THR A 11 8.02 -25.77 -3.64
CA THR A 11 8.92 -25.15 -4.62
C THR A 11 8.09 -24.49 -5.72
N ILE A 12 8.22 -23.18 -5.85
CA ILE A 12 7.45 -22.33 -6.76
C ILE A 12 8.38 -21.80 -7.85
N ALA A 13 7.99 -21.97 -9.11
CA ALA A 13 8.64 -21.29 -10.22
C ALA A 13 7.83 -20.06 -10.65
N ILE A 14 8.51 -18.92 -10.84
CA ILE A 14 7.90 -17.66 -11.29
C ILE A 14 8.47 -17.29 -12.66
N PHE A 15 7.59 -16.87 -13.57
CA PHE A 15 7.91 -16.44 -14.93
C PHE A 15 7.25 -15.10 -15.26
N ASN A 16 8.01 -14.06 -15.57
CA ASN A 16 7.46 -12.75 -15.93
C ASN A 16 8.08 -12.19 -17.21
N VAL A 17 7.33 -11.33 -17.90
CA VAL A 17 7.93 -10.42 -18.88
C VAL A 17 8.89 -9.51 -18.13
N ALA A 18 10.15 -9.42 -18.59
CA ALA A 18 11.20 -8.63 -17.92
C ALA A 18 11.08 -7.12 -18.23
N MET A 19 9.91 -6.56 -17.91
CA MET A 19 9.60 -5.14 -17.97
C MET A 19 9.21 -4.68 -16.57
N ILE A 20 9.60 -3.46 -16.21
CA ILE A 20 9.44 -2.91 -14.85
C ILE A 20 7.99 -3.04 -14.36
N GLY A 21 7.01 -2.73 -15.23
CA GLY A 21 5.59 -2.86 -14.95
C GLY A 21 5.14 -4.26 -14.51
N HIS A 22 5.81 -5.29 -15.04
CA HIS A 22 5.45 -6.70 -14.84
C HIS A 22 6.23 -7.36 -13.69
N VAL A 23 7.47 -6.94 -13.43
CA VAL A 23 8.32 -7.57 -12.40
C VAL A 23 8.15 -6.93 -11.02
N ASN A 24 7.94 -5.62 -10.92
CA ASN A 24 7.89 -4.94 -9.62
C ASN A 24 6.82 -5.50 -8.66
N PRO A 25 5.57 -5.75 -9.11
CA PRO A 25 4.55 -6.36 -8.24
C PRO A 25 4.95 -7.75 -7.73
N THR A 26 5.79 -8.48 -8.47
CA THR A 26 6.16 -9.85 -8.10
C THR A 26 7.23 -9.92 -7.02
N PHE A 27 8.04 -8.87 -6.82
CA PHE A 27 9.08 -8.91 -5.79
C PHE A 27 8.48 -8.94 -4.37
N ALA A 28 7.41 -8.18 -4.13
CA ALA A 28 6.67 -8.23 -2.87
C ALA A 28 6.05 -9.63 -2.65
N LEU A 29 5.51 -10.24 -3.71
CA LEU A 29 4.99 -11.61 -3.67
C LEU A 29 6.08 -12.63 -3.36
N VAL A 30 7.25 -12.53 -3.99
CA VAL A 30 8.41 -13.41 -3.73
C VAL A 30 8.81 -13.32 -2.26
N GLN A 31 8.97 -12.11 -1.72
CA GLN A 31 9.32 -11.92 -0.31
C GLN A 31 8.31 -12.60 0.61
N GLU A 32 7.02 -12.41 0.35
CA GLU A 32 5.96 -13.01 1.17
C GLU A 32 5.94 -14.54 1.07
N LEU A 33 6.11 -15.10 -0.13
CA LEU A 33 6.23 -16.55 -0.33
C LEU A 33 7.44 -17.13 0.42
N ARG A 34 8.58 -16.42 0.38
CA ARG A 34 9.79 -16.82 1.11
C ARG A 34 9.60 -16.75 2.63
N LYS A 35 8.94 -15.71 3.15
CA LYS A 35 8.59 -15.59 4.58
C LYS A 35 7.70 -16.75 5.04
N ARG A 36 6.82 -17.25 4.16
CA ARG A 36 5.96 -18.42 4.42
C ARG A 36 6.64 -19.78 4.23
N GLY A 37 7.96 -19.80 4.00
CA GLY A 37 8.75 -21.02 3.90
C GLY A 37 8.79 -21.67 2.51
N CYS A 38 8.24 -21.04 1.47
CA CYS A 38 8.32 -21.55 0.10
C CYS A 38 9.74 -21.41 -0.46
N LYS A 39 10.16 -22.33 -1.34
CA LYS A 39 11.36 -22.18 -2.18
C LYS A 39 10.94 -21.51 -3.48
N VAL A 40 11.49 -20.34 -3.81
CA VAL A 40 11.06 -19.58 -5.00
C VAL A 40 12.21 -19.52 -6.01
N HIS A 41 11.96 -20.07 -7.19
CA HIS A 41 12.86 -19.98 -8.35
C HIS A 41 12.26 -19.00 -9.37
N TYR A 42 12.98 -17.93 -9.67
CA TYR A 42 12.51 -16.89 -10.57
C TYR A 42 13.27 -16.97 -11.90
N PHE A 43 12.57 -17.40 -12.95
CA PHE A 43 13.11 -17.46 -14.30
C PHE A 43 13.09 -16.08 -14.95
N LEU A 44 14.27 -15.56 -15.29
CA LEU A 44 14.44 -14.21 -15.83
C LEU A 44 15.50 -14.19 -16.94
N PRO A 45 15.33 -13.30 -17.95
CA PRO A 45 16.40 -13.03 -18.89
C PRO A 45 17.55 -12.28 -18.19
N PRO A 46 18.74 -12.18 -18.82
CA PRO A 46 19.94 -11.61 -18.21
C PRO A 46 19.93 -10.08 -18.11
N VAL A 47 18.88 -9.52 -17.51
CA VAL A 47 18.74 -8.08 -17.24
C VAL A 47 19.22 -7.82 -15.82
N ALA A 48 20.46 -7.33 -15.67
CA ALA A 48 21.15 -7.26 -14.39
C ALA A 48 20.36 -6.59 -13.24
N PRO A 49 19.71 -5.41 -13.43
CA PRO A 49 18.93 -4.78 -12.36
C PRO A 49 17.72 -5.61 -11.92
N ILE A 50 17.02 -6.24 -12.87
CA ILE A 50 15.86 -7.09 -12.59
C ILE A 50 16.29 -8.36 -11.86
N ARG A 51 17.40 -8.99 -12.28
CA ARG A 51 17.95 -10.17 -11.60
C ARG A 51 18.44 -9.84 -10.19
N ALA A 52 19.08 -8.69 -9.99
CA ALA A 52 19.52 -8.25 -8.67
C ALA A 52 18.33 -8.07 -7.71
N ALA A 53 17.27 -7.36 -8.14
CA ALA A 53 16.05 -7.22 -7.36
C ALA A 53 15.35 -8.56 -7.09
N ALA A 54 15.36 -9.48 -8.05
CA ALA A 54 14.82 -10.83 -7.82
C ALA A 54 15.59 -11.59 -6.74
N VAL A 55 16.93 -11.49 -6.70
CA VAL A 55 17.74 -12.07 -5.63
C VAL A 55 17.47 -11.39 -4.29
N GLU A 56 17.40 -10.06 -4.27
CA GLU A 56 17.12 -9.27 -3.06
C GLU A 56 15.73 -9.57 -2.47
N SER A 57 14.75 -9.89 -3.30
CA SER A 57 13.43 -10.36 -2.83
C SER A 57 13.45 -11.77 -2.23
N GLY A 58 14.59 -12.47 -2.33
CA GLY A 58 14.82 -13.78 -1.71
C GLY A 58 14.61 -14.97 -2.64
N ALA A 59 14.40 -14.75 -3.94
CA ALA A 59 14.34 -15.83 -4.93
C ALA A 59 15.72 -16.32 -5.36
N VAL A 60 15.77 -17.57 -5.81
CA VAL A 60 16.88 -18.10 -6.60
C VAL A 60 16.60 -17.77 -8.07
N VAL A 61 17.51 -17.04 -8.73
CA VAL A 61 17.30 -16.63 -10.12
C VAL A 61 17.79 -17.71 -11.08
N GLU A 62 16.91 -18.12 -11.98
CA GLU A 62 17.15 -19.12 -13.02
C GLU A 62 17.21 -18.46 -14.41
N GLY A 63 18.02 -19.03 -15.30
CA GLY A 63 18.06 -18.64 -16.71
C GLY A 63 17.06 -19.43 -17.56
N TYR A 64 16.77 -18.92 -18.75
CA TYR A 64 15.99 -19.64 -19.76
C TYR A 64 16.82 -20.62 -20.60
N LEU A 65 18.16 -20.58 -20.48
CA LEU A 65 19.13 -21.41 -21.19
C LEU A 65 20.32 -21.74 -20.28
N PRO A 66 21.04 -22.87 -20.55
CA PRO A 66 22.00 -23.43 -19.61
C PRO A 66 23.28 -22.62 -19.36
N ASP A 67 23.88 -21.90 -20.33
CA ASP A 67 24.99 -20.94 -20.09
C ASP A 67 25.42 -20.18 -21.39
N ASP A 68 24.90 -18.96 -21.60
CA ASP A 68 25.54 -17.72 -22.13
C ASP A 68 24.42 -16.70 -22.42
N PRO A 69 24.29 -15.63 -21.63
CA PRO A 69 23.25 -14.61 -21.83
C PRO A 69 23.36 -13.84 -23.16
N SER A 70 24.51 -13.87 -23.83
CA SER A 70 24.76 -13.18 -25.11
C SER A 70 24.24 -13.95 -26.33
N ASP A 71 23.86 -15.22 -26.17
CA ASP A 71 23.30 -16.05 -27.25
C ASP A 71 21.78 -15.91 -27.41
N PHE A 72 21.11 -15.20 -26.49
CA PHE A 72 19.72 -14.77 -26.71
C PHE A 72 19.68 -13.59 -27.68
N VAL A 73 19.87 -13.88 -28.96
CA VAL A 73 19.59 -12.95 -30.06
C VAL A 73 18.28 -13.39 -30.68
N MET A 74 17.32 -12.47 -30.82
CA MET A 74 16.07 -12.72 -31.54
C MET A 74 16.32 -13.30 -32.95
N GLU A 75 17.42 -12.90 -33.60
CA GLU A 75 17.89 -13.43 -34.89
C GLU A 75 18.40 -14.88 -34.83
N LYS A 76 18.91 -15.36 -33.68
CA LYS A 76 19.44 -16.73 -33.52
C LYS A 76 18.35 -17.78 -33.22
N CYS A 77 17.08 -17.37 -33.09
CA CYS A 77 15.94 -18.26 -32.90
C CYS A 77 15.65 -19.19 -34.10
N GLY A 78 16.53 -19.25 -35.11
CA GLY A 78 16.49 -20.27 -36.17
C GLY A 78 15.23 -20.20 -37.03
N ILE A 79 14.70 -19.00 -37.20
CA ILE A 79 13.69 -18.74 -38.21
C ILE A 79 14.49 -18.19 -39.37
N ASP A 80 14.79 -19.06 -40.34
CA ASP A 80 15.17 -18.57 -41.66
C ASP A 80 14.21 -17.43 -42.04
N GLU A 81 14.65 -16.47 -42.85
CA GLU A 81 13.73 -15.58 -43.54
C GLU A 81 12.77 -16.43 -44.40
N PRO A 82 11.54 -16.75 -43.97
CA PRO A 82 10.44 -16.54 -44.91
C PRO A 82 9.11 -16.24 -44.19
N LEU A 83 8.97 -15.11 -43.49
CA LEU A 83 7.63 -14.60 -43.13
C LEU A 83 7.53 -13.07 -43.14
N CYS A 84 8.65 -12.36 -42.97
CA CYS A 84 8.74 -10.91 -43.11
C CYS A 84 8.39 -10.42 -44.54
N HIS A 85 8.43 -11.30 -45.55
CA HIS A 85 8.05 -11.01 -46.93
C HIS A 85 6.58 -11.33 -47.25
N ILE A 86 5.82 -11.94 -46.33
CA ILE A 86 4.42 -12.35 -46.59
C ILE A 86 3.43 -11.18 -46.44
N VAL A 87 3.90 -10.01 -45.97
CA VAL A 87 3.09 -8.80 -45.95
C VAL A 87 3.91 -7.64 -46.56
N PRO A 88 3.84 -7.42 -47.88
CA PRO A 88 4.65 -6.41 -48.59
C PRO A 88 4.37 -4.95 -48.19
N GLU A 89 3.34 -4.67 -47.39
CA GLU A 89 2.86 -3.31 -47.05
C GLU A 89 2.82 -3.06 -45.53
N VAL A 90 3.81 -3.55 -44.78
CA VAL A 90 3.89 -3.30 -43.32
C VAL A 90 4.75 -2.06 -43.09
N LEU A 91 4.14 -0.97 -42.63
CA LEU A 91 4.85 0.20 -42.10
C LEU A 91 5.83 -0.25 -41.00
N GLU A 92 6.96 0.43 -40.84
CA GLU A 92 8.02 0.05 -39.89
C GLU A 92 7.51 -0.15 -38.45
N ASP A 93 6.54 0.67 -38.02
CA ASP A 93 5.86 0.54 -36.72
C ASP A 93 5.04 -0.76 -36.57
N ASP A 94 4.39 -1.20 -37.65
CA ASP A 94 3.58 -2.42 -37.65
C ASP A 94 4.50 -3.64 -37.52
N ARG A 95 5.72 -3.62 -38.10
CA ARG A 95 6.72 -4.69 -37.97
C ARG A 95 7.10 -4.93 -36.50
N ALA A 96 7.40 -3.87 -35.76
CA ALA A 96 7.76 -3.99 -34.34
C ALA A 96 6.60 -4.52 -33.48
N GLU A 97 5.34 -4.23 -33.84
CA GLU A 97 4.17 -4.83 -33.21
C GLU A 97 4.02 -6.32 -33.54
N TYR A 98 4.27 -6.71 -34.79
CA TYR A 98 4.24 -8.11 -35.21
C TYR A 98 5.35 -8.94 -34.56
N GLU A 99 6.58 -8.41 -34.44
CA GLU A 99 7.68 -9.10 -33.76
C GLU A 99 7.38 -9.33 -32.27
N ARG A 100 6.87 -8.31 -31.57
CA ARG A 100 6.42 -8.42 -30.16
C ARG A 100 5.27 -9.41 -29.98
N SER A 101 4.48 -9.60 -31.03
CA SER A 101 3.38 -10.56 -31.06
C SER A 101 3.85 -12.01 -31.21
N VAL A 102 5.03 -12.24 -31.77
CA VAL A 102 5.59 -13.56 -32.04
C VAL A 102 6.62 -13.99 -30.99
N TRP A 103 7.36 -13.02 -30.45
CA TRP A 103 8.42 -13.21 -29.45
C TRP A 103 8.09 -14.25 -28.36
N PRO A 104 6.91 -14.23 -27.69
CA PRO A 104 6.67 -15.18 -26.60
C PRO A 104 6.57 -16.63 -27.07
N LEU A 105 6.03 -16.84 -28.28
CA LEU A 105 5.88 -18.17 -28.87
C LEU A 105 7.22 -18.68 -29.40
N ALA A 106 8.01 -17.81 -30.03
CA ALA A 106 9.36 -18.13 -30.46
C ALA A 106 10.24 -18.52 -29.25
N GLN A 107 10.17 -17.75 -28.16
CA GLN A 107 10.89 -18.07 -26.93
C GLN A 107 10.45 -19.42 -26.35
N ALA A 108 9.15 -19.75 -26.37
CA ALA A 108 8.66 -21.05 -25.93
C ALA A 108 9.21 -22.22 -26.75
N LEU A 109 9.37 -22.06 -28.07
CA LEU A 109 9.98 -23.08 -28.95
C LEU A 109 11.45 -23.33 -28.64
N VAL A 110 12.20 -22.25 -28.39
CA VAL A 110 13.65 -22.28 -28.16
C VAL A 110 13.98 -22.76 -26.75
N CYS A 111 13.36 -22.15 -25.73
CA CYS A 111 13.72 -22.36 -24.33
C CYS A 111 12.90 -23.47 -23.66
N GLY A 112 11.80 -23.92 -24.26
CA GLY A 112 10.81 -24.78 -23.62
C GLY A 112 11.39 -26.07 -23.02
N GLU A 113 12.24 -26.79 -23.77
CA GLU A 113 12.83 -28.05 -23.29
C GLU A 113 13.69 -27.84 -22.04
N HIS A 114 14.55 -26.82 -22.07
CA HIS A 114 15.41 -26.48 -20.94
C HIS A 114 14.59 -26.08 -19.72
N VAL A 115 13.60 -25.20 -19.89
CA VAL A 115 12.75 -24.74 -18.79
C VAL A 115 11.98 -25.89 -18.15
N ILE A 116 11.38 -26.78 -18.96
CA ILE A 116 10.65 -27.95 -18.47
C ILE A 116 11.58 -28.87 -17.67
N GLU A 117 12.76 -29.18 -18.20
CA GLU A 117 13.73 -30.04 -17.53
C GLU A 117 14.29 -29.39 -16.26
N ARG A 118 14.57 -28.08 -16.30
CA ARG A 118 15.04 -27.34 -15.13
C ARG A 118 13.99 -27.32 -14.01
N CYS A 119 12.73 -27.06 -14.32
CA CYS A 119 11.64 -27.15 -13.35
C CYS A 119 11.50 -28.57 -12.75
N ARG A 120 11.70 -29.63 -13.56
CA ARG A 120 11.72 -31.01 -13.07
C ARG A 120 12.86 -31.27 -12.09
N GLN A 121 14.08 -30.84 -12.42
CA GLN A 121 15.26 -30.99 -11.57
C GLN A 121 15.14 -30.25 -10.24
N LEU A 122 14.54 -29.06 -10.27
CA LEU A 122 14.29 -28.24 -9.09
C LEU A 122 13.16 -28.78 -8.20
N GLY A 123 12.39 -29.76 -8.68
CA GLY A 123 11.22 -30.29 -7.95
C GLY A 123 10.11 -29.25 -7.81
N VAL A 124 9.88 -28.43 -8.84
CA VAL A 124 8.82 -27.40 -8.84
C VAL A 124 7.46 -28.07 -8.70
N SER A 125 6.68 -27.63 -7.70
CA SER A 125 5.33 -28.13 -7.42
C SER A 125 4.22 -27.16 -7.86
N VAL A 126 4.54 -25.87 -8.01
CA VAL A 126 3.60 -24.82 -8.44
C VAL A 126 4.29 -23.85 -9.38
N VAL A 127 3.58 -23.39 -10.41
CA VAL A 127 4.05 -22.35 -11.34
C VAL A 127 3.18 -21.10 -11.23
N LEU A 128 3.79 -19.94 -11.06
CA LEU A 128 3.13 -18.64 -11.20
C LEU A 128 3.72 -17.94 -12.41
N TYR A 129 2.90 -17.35 -13.28
CA TYR A 129 3.44 -16.74 -14.49
C TYR A 129 2.61 -15.62 -15.09
N ASP A 130 3.28 -14.69 -15.73
CA ASP A 130 2.69 -13.61 -16.50
C ASP A 130 1.97 -14.15 -17.76
N PRO A 131 0.67 -13.84 -17.97
CA PRO A 131 -0.09 -14.32 -19.14
C PRO A 131 0.38 -13.72 -20.48
N PHE A 132 1.41 -12.87 -20.48
CA PHE A 132 2.12 -12.46 -21.69
C PHE A 132 3.30 -13.40 -22.04
N LEU A 133 3.69 -14.32 -21.17
CA LEU A 133 4.81 -15.25 -21.37
C LEU A 133 4.39 -16.72 -21.14
N PRO A 134 4.22 -17.52 -22.21
CA PRO A 134 3.63 -18.86 -22.08
C PRO A 134 4.58 -19.94 -21.56
N LEU A 135 5.85 -19.61 -21.23
CA LEU A 135 6.82 -20.60 -20.72
C LEU A 135 6.34 -21.24 -19.41
N GLY A 136 5.73 -20.47 -18.51
CA GLY A 136 5.17 -21.00 -17.27
C GLY A 136 4.00 -21.96 -17.53
N LEU A 137 3.09 -21.60 -18.43
CA LEU A 137 2.00 -22.46 -18.87
C LEU A 137 2.52 -23.76 -19.50
N LEU A 138 3.52 -23.65 -20.37
CA LEU A 138 4.14 -24.79 -21.03
C LEU A 138 4.77 -25.74 -20.01
N ALA A 139 5.54 -25.20 -19.06
CA ALA A 139 6.16 -25.98 -17.99
C ALA A 139 5.12 -26.68 -17.10
N ALA A 140 4.10 -25.93 -16.64
CA ALA A 140 3.03 -26.47 -15.81
C ALA A 140 2.29 -27.63 -16.51
N THR A 141 1.91 -27.43 -17.77
CA THR A 141 1.19 -28.42 -18.57
C THR A 141 2.02 -29.68 -18.80
N LYS A 142 3.31 -29.53 -19.15
CA LYS A 142 4.19 -30.67 -19.46
C LYS A 142 4.62 -31.48 -18.25
N LEU A 143 4.67 -30.84 -17.09
CA LEU A 143 4.99 -31.50 -15.82
C LEU A 143 3.75 -32.01 -15.10
N GLY A 144 2.54 -31.63 -15.54
CA GLY A 144 1.29 -32.00 -14.87
C GLY A 144 1.14 -31.35 -13.49
N ILE A 145 1.70 -30.16 -13.30
CA ILE A 145 1.69 -29.42 -12.02
C ILE A 145 0.75 -28.22 -12.11
N GLN A 146 0.32 -27.72 -10.95
CA GLN A 146 -0.59 -26.58 -10.90
C GLN A 146 0.11 -25.30 -11.36
N GLY A 147 -0.58 -24.54 -12.21
CA GLY A 147 -0.17 -23.22 -12.66
C GLY A 147 -1.26 -22.19 -12.37
N ALA A 148 -0.87 -20.97 -12.03
CA ALA A 148 -1.77 -19.82 -11.98
C ALA A 148 -1.14 -18.62 -12.69
N SER A 149 -1.97 -17.81 -13.36
CA SER A 149 -1.48 -16.61 -14.04
C SER A 149 -1.42 -15.43 -13.07
N LEU A 150 -0.37 -14.61 -13.19
CA LEU A 150 -0.17 -13.35 -12.46
C LEU A 150 -0.46 -12.19 -13.41
N VAL A 151 -1.63 -11.58 -13.25
CA VAL A 151 -2.11 -10.46 -14.05
C VAL A 151 -1.64 -9.16 -13.38
N THR A 152 -0.55 -8.59 -13.90
CA THR A 152 0.13 -7.38 -13.36
C THR A 152 -0.43 -6.07 -13.90
N TYR A 153 -1.67 -6.08 -14.36
CA TYR A 153 -2.43 -4.94 -14.88
C TYR A 153 -3.88 -5.07 -14.39
N PRO A 154 -4.77 -4.08 -14.58
CA PRO A 154 -6.12 -4.08 -13.99
C PRO A 154 -7.05 -5.22 -14.45
N GLY A 155 -6.61 -6.15 -15.28
CA GLY A 155 -7.42 -7.18 -15.89
C GLY A 155 -7.89 -6.80 -17.29
N MET A 156 -8.30 -7.80 -18.08
CA MET A 156 -8.53 -7.65 -19.53
C MET A 156 -9.59 -6.59 -19.89
N GLY A 157 -10.48 -6.24 -18.97
CA GLY A 157 -11.46 -5.16 -19.17
C GLY A 157 -10.81 -3.81 -19.51
N SER A 158 -9.64 -3.52 -18.94
CA SER A 158 -8.92 -2.26 -19.17
C SER A 158 -8.43 -2.09 -20.61
N LEU A 159 -8.38 -3.18 -21.38
CA LEU A 159 -7.90 -3.19 -22.75
C LEU A 159 -9.04 -3.13 -23.78
N SER A 160 -10.31 -3.03 -23.35
CA SER A 160 -11.47 -3.07 -24.23
C SER A 160 -11.40 -2.09 -25.40
N GLY A 161 -11.11 -0.81 -25.12
CA GLY A 161 -11.01 0.22 -26.16
C GLY A 161 -9.90 -0.07 -27.17
N LEU A 162 -8.73 -0.50 -26.69
CA LEU A 162 -7.61 -0.90 -27.55
C LEU A 162 -7.98 -2.10 -28.42
N MET A 163 -8.61 -3.13 -27.84
CA MET A 163 -9.03 -4.33 -28.56
C MET A 163 -10.02 -4.01 -29.68
N SER A 164 -11.00 -3.14 -29.42
CA SER A 164 -11.95 -2.67 -30.44
C SER A 164 -11.26 -1.94 -31.60
N THR A 165 -10.30 -1.06 -31.30
CA THR A 165 -9.51 -0.36 -32.34
C THR A 165 -8.72 -1.36 -33.19
N LEU A 166 -8.01 -2.29 -32.56
CA LEU A 166 -7.22 -3.30 -33.26
C LEU A 166 -8.08 -4.22 -34.14
N GLU A 167 -9.30 -4.52 -33.69
CA GLU A 167 -10.27 -5.31 -34.45
C GLU A 167 -10.76 -4.54 -35.68
N ALA A 168 -11.19 -3.29 -35.49
CA ALA A 168 -11.66 -2.43 -36.57
C ALA A 168 -10.58 -2.19 -37.66
N GLU A 169 -9.32 -2.12 -37.28
CA GLU A 169 -8.17 -1.96 -38.18
C GLU A 169 -7.69 -3.28 -38.82
N GLY A 170 -8.36 -4.41 -38.53
CA GLY A 170 -7.99 -5.74 -39.01
C GLY A 170 -6.62 -6.24 -38.51
N ARG A 171 -6.00 -5.56 -37.53
CA ARG A 171 -4.69 -5.91 -36.96
C ARG A 171 -4.76 -7.23 -36.21
N LEU A 172 -5.88 -7.53 -35.56
CA LEU A 172 -6.11 -8.80 -34.89
C LEU A 172 -6.01 -10.00 -35.84
N GLY A 173 -6.68 -9.92 -37.00
CA GLY A 173 -6.66 -10.98 -38.00
C GLY A 173 -5.27 -11.20 -38.60
N ARG A 174 -4.55 -10.11 -38.89
CA ARG A 174 -3.15 -10.15 -39.37
C ARG A 174 -2.21 -10.81 -38.35
N ALA A 175 -2.30 -10.42 -37.08
CA ALA A 175 -1.49 -11.02 -36.01
C ALA A 175 -1.78 -12.52 -35.83
N ALA A 176 -3.03 -12.95 -35.93
CA ALA A 176 -3.42 -14.35 -35.83
C ALA A 176 -2.78 -15.23 -36.93
N THR A 177 -2.73 -14.73 -38.18
CA THR A 177 -2.12 -15.45 -39.31
C THR A 177 -0.64 -15.72 -39.06
N ILE A 178 0.08 -14.80 -38.42
CA ILE A 178 1.51 -14.93 -38.12
C ILE A 178 1.75 -15.85 -36.91
N ARG A 179 0.86 -15.86 -35.90
CA ARG A 179 1.05 -16.65 -34.67
C ARG A 179 0.66 -18.12 -34.81
N LYS A 180 -0.34 -18.45 -35.62
CA LYS A 180 -0.84 -19.83 -35.79
C LYS A 180 0.27 -20.84 -36.14
N PRO A 181 1.19 -20.55 -37.08
CA PRO A 181 2.31 -21.45 -37.37
C PRO A 181 3.16 -21.79 -36.14
N TYR A 182 3.46 -20.80 -35.30
CA TYR A 182 4.24 -21.01 -34.07
C TYR A 182 3.47 -21.83 -33.05
N GLY A 183 2.18 -21.51 -32.84
CA GLY A 183 1.32 -22.30 -31.95
C GLY A 183 1.25 -23.76 -32.38
N LYS A 184 1.14 -24.02 -33.68
CA LYS A 184 1.18 -25.37 -34.26
C LYS A 184 2.53 -26.06 -34.03
N ALA A 185 3.65 -25.36 -34.25
CA ALA A 185 4.98 -25.91 -33.98
C ALA A 185 5.16 -26.27 -32.48
N ILE A 186 4.62 -25.46 -31.56
CA ILE A 186 4.63 -25.76 -30.12
C ILE A 186 3.76 -26.98 -29.82
N GLN A 187 2.57 -27.09 -30.44
CA GLN A 187 1.71 -28.26 -30.32
C GLN A 187 2.41 -29.53 -30.84
N GLU A 188 3.12 -29.46 -31.96
CA GLU A 188 3.85 -30.61 -32.52
C GLU A 188 5.03 -31.01 -31.64
N LYS A 189 5.83 -30.03 -31.17
CA LYS A 189 7.03 -30.27 -30.35
C LYS A 189 6.70 -30.69 -28.92
N PHE A 190 5.73 -30.05 -28.30
CA PHE A 190 5.44 -30.21 -26.88
C PHE A 190 4.06 -30.81 -26.60
N GLY A 191 3.13 -30.83 -27.54
CA GLY A 191 1.75 -31.30 -27.28
C GLY A 191 0.89 -30.28 -26.54
N VAL A 192 1.28 -29.00 -26.53
CA VAL A 192 0.53 -27.90 -25.89
C VAL A 192 0.06 -26.92 -26.95
N ASP A 193 -1.26 -26.71 -27.03
CA ASP A 193 -1.85 -25.91 -28.11
C ASP A 193 -1.85 -24.44 -27.72
N LEU A 194 -0.87 -23.72 -28.27
CA LEU A 194 -0.76 -22.27 -28.14
C LEU A 194 -1.18 -21.55 -29.43
N SER A 195 -1.92 -22.21 -30.31
CA SER A 195 -2.50 -21.57 -31.50
C SER A 195 -3.57 -20.57 -31.07
N CYS A 196 -3.21 -19.28 -31.10
CA CYS A 196 -4.09 -18.21 -30.67
C CYS A 196 -4.65 -17.42 -31.87
N ASN A 197 -5.97 -17.23 -31.87
CA ASN A 197 -6.68 -16.41 -32.86
C ASN A 197 -6.71 -14.91 -32.51
N LEU A 198 -6.15 -14.50 -31.36
CA LEU A 198 -6.35 -13.16 -30.80
C LEU A 198 -5.09 -12.60 -30.13
N LEU A 199 -4.97 -11.27 -30.14
CA LEU A 199 -4.05 -10.51 -29.28
C LEU A 199 -4.40 -10.59 -27.79
N THR A 200 -5.57 -11.09 -27.41
CA THR A 200 -5.95 -11.32 -26.01
C THR A 200 -5.07 -12.35 -25.30
N ARG A 201 -4.27 -13.13 -26.04
CA ARG A 201 -3.42 -14.20 -25.50
C ARG A 201 -4.23 -15.15 -24.60
N ARG A 202 -5.51 -15.35 -24.93
CA ARG A 202 -6.44 -16.18 -24.15
C ARG A 202 -5.85 -17.55 -23.81
N GLN A 203 -5.20 -18.19 -24.79
CA GLN A 203 -4.55 -19.49 -24.66
C GLN A 203 -3.39 -19.49 -23.66
N PHE A 204 -2.90 -18.33 -23.22
CA PHE A 204 -1.82 -18.22 -22.26
C PHE A 204 -2.35 -18.16 -20.82
N TYR A 205 -3.65 -17.93 -20.59
CA TYR A 205 -4.23 -17.95 -19.25
C TYR A 205 -4.44 -19.37 -18.75
N THR A 206 -4.32 -19.57 -17.45
CA THR A 206 -4.91 -20.76 -16.79
C THR A 206 -6.33 -20.46 -16.35
N LYS A 207 -7.07 -21.48 -15.93
CA LYS A 207 -8.40 -21.31 -15.32
C LYS A 207 -8.39 -20.39 -14.09
N THR A 208 -7.26 -20.26 -13.39
CA THR A 208 -7.10 -19.45 -12.18
C THR A 208 -6.11 -18.30 -12.41
N ASN A 209 -6.59 -17.08 -12.28
CA ASN A 209 -5.81 -15.88 -12.59
C ASN A 209 -5.84 -14.93 -11.40
N PHE A 210 -4.66 -14.64 -10.84
CA PHE A 210 -4.50 -13.68 -9.77
C PHE A 210 -4.22 -12.31 -10.36
N VAL A 211 -5.11 -11.36 -10.11
CA VAL A 211 -4.90 -9.96 -10.46
C VAL A 211 -4.23 -9.29 -9.28
N THR A 212 -3.05 -8.70 -9.51
CA THR A 212 -2.17 -8.16 -8.45
C THR A 212 -2.68 -6.82 -7.93
N THR A 213 -3.93 -6.80 -7.46
CA THR A 213 -4.68 -5.62 -7.04
C THR A 213 -5.88 -5.99 -6.16
N CYS A 214 -6.70 -5.01 -5.75
CA CYS A 214 -7.96 -5.24 -5.04
C CYS A 214 -9.17 -5.28 -5.99
N GLU A 215 -10.30 -5.85 -5.56
CA GLU A 215 -11.52 -5.99 -6.37
C GLU A 215 -11.97 -4.66 -7.02
N ASP A 216 -11.88 -3.54 -6.28
CA ASP A 216 -12.23 -2.21 -6.78
C ASP A 216 -11.39 -1.76 -7.98
N LEU A 217 -10.15 -2.25 -8.08
CA LEU A 217 -9.20 -1.90 -9.12
C LEU A 217 -9.24 -2.86 -10.31
N ILE A 218 -9.95 -3.99 -10.23
CA ILE A 218 -10.17 -4.87 -11.40
C ILE A 218 -11.09 -4.19 -12.42
N ALA A 219 -10.60 -3.97 -13.64
CA ALA A 219 -11.36 -3.41 -14.73
C ALA A 219 -12.41 -4.40 -15.24
N GLU A 220 -13.67 -3.97 -15.25
CA GLU A 220 -14.79 -4.80 -15.66
C GLU A 220 -14.68 -5.18 -17.14
N LEU A 221 -15.01 -6.45 -17.44
CA LEU A 221 -15.12 -6.91 -18.80
C LEU A 221 -16.36 -6.26 -19.49
N PRO A 222 -16.30 -5.94 -20.80
CA PRO A 222 -17.44 -5.43 -21.59
C PRO A 222 -18.68 -6.30 -21.44
N ALA A 223 -19.89 -5.75 -21.38
CA ALA A 223 -21.11 -6.51 -21.06
C ALA A 223 -21.35 -7.72 -22.00
N LEU A 224 -22.14 -8.70 -21.54
CA LEU A 224 -22.38 -9.94 -22.29
C LEU A 224 -22.93 -9.63 -23.69
N GLY A 225 -22.26 -10.14 -24.73
CA GLY A 225 -22.62 -9.92 -26.13
C GLY A 225 -22.06 -8.65 -26.77
N GLU A 226 -21.39 -7.75 -26.02
CA GLU A 226 -20.75 -6.57 -26.60
C GLU A 226 -19.47 -6.93 -27.35
N GLN A 227 -18.64 -7.81 -26.76
CA GLN A 227 -17.37 -8.22 -27.35
C GLN A 227 -17.14 -9.71 -27.15
N LYS A 228 -16.97 -10.44 -28.25
CA LYS A 228 -16.85 -11.92 -28.25
C LYS A 228 -15.71 -12.42 -27.36
N TRP A 229 -14.57 -11.74 -27.35
CA TRP A 229 -13.43 -12.15 -26.53
C TRP A 229 -13.70 -12.02 -25.03
N ALA A 230 -14.53 -11.06 -24.61
CA ALA A 230 -14.90 -10.86 -23.21
C ALA A 230 -15.84 -11.98 -22.73
N ASP A 231 -16.80 -12.36 -23.57
CA ASP A 231 -17.70 -13.50 -23.31
C ASP A 231 -16.95 -14.83 -23.20
N GLU A 232 -15.95 -15.02 -24.06
CA GLU A 232 -15.06 -16.16 -24.01
C GLU A 232 -14.26 -16.21 -22.71
N LEU A 233 -13.72 -15.06 -22.26
CA LEU A 233 -12.97 -15.01 -21.00
C LEU A 233 -13.86 -15.37 -19.80
N ARG A 234 -15.08 -14.83 -19.74
CA ARG A 234 -16.03 -15.09 -18.64
C ARG A 234 -16.40 -16.56 -18.48
N LYS A 235 -16.48 -17.31 -19.57
CA LYS A 235 -16.94 -18.70 -19.54
C LYS A 235 -15.91 -19.67 -18.99
N GLU A 236 -14.63 -19.37 -19.17
CA GLU A 236 -13.56 -20.36 -19.00
C GLU A 236 -12.54 -20.00 -17.93
N PHE A 237 -12.47 -18.74 -17.52
CA PHE A 237 -11.43 -18.24 -16.63
C PHE A 237 -12.01 -17.52 -15.42
N SER A 238 -11.36 -17.71 -14.27
CA SER A 238 -11.62 -16.96 -13.04
C SER A 238 -10.51 -15.94 -12.82
N PHE A 239 -10.89 -14.73 -12.39
CA PHE A 239 -9.97 -13.66 -12.03
C PHE A 239 -10.25 -13.28 -10.57
N SER A 240 -9.21 -13.26 -9.74
CA SER A 240 -9.33 -12.95 -8.32
C SER A 240 -8.30 -11.91 -7.92
N ALA A 241 -8.74 -10.88 -7.21
CA ALA A 241 -7.88 -9.91 -6.58
C ALA A 241 -7.01 -10.57 -5.49
N VAL A 242 -5.71 -10.26 -5.47
CA VAL A 242 -4.78 -10.73 -4.41
C VAL A 242 -4.10 -9.60 -3.65
N GLY A 243 -4.62 -8.38 -3.77
CA GLY A 243 -4.12 -7.18 -3.12
C GLY A 243 -3.12 -6.40 -3.98
N CYS A 244 -2.98 -5.11 -3.67
CA CYS A 244 -2.00 -4.24 -4.30
C CYS A 244 -0.62 -4.68 -3.82
N LEU A 245 0.13 -5.43 -4.64
CA LEU A 245 1.43 -6.02 -4.30
C LEU A 245 2.55 -4.96 -4.26
N VAL A 246 2.34 -3.94 -3.43
CA VAL A 246 3.24 -2.82 -3.16
C VAL A 246 3.81 -3.02 -1.76
N SER A 247 5.14 -2.99 -1.63
CA SER A 247 5.83 -3.11 -0.35
C SER A 247 6.95 -2.10 -0.28
N SER A 248 7.06 -1.37 0.83
CA SER A 248 8.16 -0.45 1.12
C SER A 248 9.49 -1.17 1.38
N SER A 249 9.44 -2.47 1.68
CA SER A 249 10.60 -3.33 1.94
C SER A 249 10.97 -4.24 0.77
N ALA A 250 10.13 -4.29 -0.27
CA ALA A 250 10.44 -5.05 -1.47
C ALA A 250 11.41 -4.27 -2.34
N PRO A 251 12.37 -4.96 -2.99
CA PRO A 251 13.19 -4.31 -3.98
C PRO A 251 12.31 -3.82 -5.11
N HIS A 252 12.64 -2.63 -5.62
CA HIS A 252 11.90 -1.99 -6.69
C HIS A 252 12.87 -1.71 -7.82
N VAL A 253 12.63 -2.33 -8.97
CA VAL A 253 13.48 -2.08 -10.13
C VAL A 253 13.10 -0.72 -10.69
N ILE A 254 14.06 0.18 -10.63
CA ILE A 254 14.03 1.45 -11.31
C ILE A 254 14.75 1.31 -12.65
N THR A 255 14.50 2.20 -13.61
CA THR A 255 15.22 2.16 -14.89
C THR A 255 16.74 2.17 -14.66
N ALA A 256 17.44 1.20 -15.26
CA ALA A 256 18.85 0.83 -15.07
C ALA A 256 19.91 1.95 -15.21
N ARG A 257 19.50 3.18 -15.52
CA ARG A 257 20.37 4.34 -15.56
C ARG A 257 19.68 5.42 -14.73
N SER A 258 20.08 5.49 -13.45
CA SER A 258 19.79 6.61 -12.56
C SER A 258 20.38 7.94 -13.07
N ASP A 259 21.16 7.91 -14.15
CA ASP A 259 21.82 9.07 -14.72
C ASP A 259 20.91 9.78 -15.73
N SER A 260 20.81 11.10 -15.56
CA SER A 260 20.24 11.97 -16.58
C SER A 260 21.23 12.13 -17.73
N PHE A 261 20.78 11.92 -18.97
CA PHE A 261 21.52 12.31 -20.17
C PHE A 261 21.22 13.74 -20.61
N ILE A 262 20.33 14.44 -19.91
CA ILE A 262 20.10 15.87 -20.08
C ILE A 262 21.25 16.59 -19.36
N PRO A 263 22.08 17.38 -20.06
CA PRO A 263 23.19 18.10 -19.44
C PRO A 263 22.72 18.88 -18.20
N ARG A 264 23.32 18.57 -17.04
CA ARG A 264 23.14 19.23 -15.74
C ARG A 264 21.78 19.14 -15.05
N VAL A 265 20.79 18.42 -15.60
CA VAL A 265 19.67 17.94 -14.77
C VAL A 265 20.18 16.81 -13.89
N LYS A 266 20.25 17.04 -12.58
CA LYS A 266 20.65 15.99 -11.63
C LYS A 266 19.52 14.97 -11.50
N SER A 267 19.89 13.73 -11.21
CA SER A 267 18.97 12.74 -10.66
C SER A 267 19.17 12.67 -9.15
N PHE A 268 18.15 12.25 -8.41
CA PHE A 268 18.32 11.97 -6.99
C PHE A 268 19.05 10.65 -6.70
N GLY A 269 19.24 9.80 -7.71
CA GLY A 269 19.76 8.45 -7.48
C GLY A 269 18.75 7.65 -6.65
N HIS A 270 19.22 6.88 -5.67
CA HIS A 270 18.38 6.02 -4.84
C HIS A 270 17.85 6.68 -3.55
N SER A 271 18.14 7.96 -3.30
CA SER A 271 17.78 8.66 -2.05
C SER A 271 17.29 10.07 -2.31
N LEU A 272 16.20 10.49 -1.68
CA LEU A 272 15.66 11.85 -1.81
C LEU A 272 16.54 12.91 -1.13
N PRO A 273 16.51 14.18 -1.58
CA PRO A 273 17.17 15.27 -0.89
C PRO A 273 16.33 15.70 0.32
N VAL A 274 16.38 14.90 1.38
CA VAL A 274 15.56 15.08 2.59
C VAL A 274 15.54 16.54 3.06
N ALA A 275 16.69 17.21 3.11
CA ALA A 275 16.79 18.60 3.54
C ALA A 275 16.00 19.59 2.65
N GLU A 276 16.11 19.48 1.32
CA GLU A 276 15.43 20.41 0.41
C GLU A 276 13.90 20.24 0.50
N LEU A 277 13.41 19.00 0.53
CA LEU A 277 11.97 18.73 0.64
C LEU A 277 11.41 19.11 2.01
N SER A 278 12.13 18.77 3.09
CA SER A 278 11.76 19.16 4.45
C SER A 278 11.74 20.68 4.63
N ASP A 279 12.68 21.42 4.02
CA ASP A 279 12.69 22.88 4.06
C ASP A 279 11.45 23.50 3.37
N GLN A 280 10.97 22.91 2.27
CA GLN A 280 9.75 23.39 1.61
C GLN A 280 8.51 23.10 2.47
N LEU A 281 8.44 21.91 3.08
CA LEU A 281 7.37 21.57 4.03
C LEU A 281 7.37 22.50 5.25
N ALA A 282 8.54 22.81 5.80
CA ALA A 282 8.69 23.74 6.93
C ALA A 282 8.24 25.17 6.58
N LYS A 283 8.32 25.56 5.30
CA LYS A 283 7.75 26.82 4.77
C LYS A 283 6.24 26.75 4.53
N GLY A 284 5.59 25.63 4.86
CA GLY A 284 4.16 25.42 4.66
C GLY A 284 3.76 25.08 3.23
N LYS A 285 4.72 24.79 2.33
CA LYS A 285 4.40 24.51 0.93
C LYS A 285 3.79 23.11 0.76
N LYS A 286 2.75 23.02 -0.06
CA LYS A 286 2.19 21.73 -0.51
C LYS A 286 3.05 21.17 -1.63
N ILE A 287 3.58 19.97 -1.44
CA ILE A 287 4.49 19.36 -2.42
C ILE A 287 3.69 18.58 -3.47
N ILE A 288 3.89 18.90 -4.74
CA ILE A 288 3.37 18.17 -5.89
C ILE A 288 4.48 17.30 -6.44
N TYR A 289 4.22 16.00 -6.60
CA TYR A 289 5.10 15.14 -7.39
C TYR A 289 4.51 14.97 -8.79
N ALA A 290 5.34 15.09 -9.83
CA ALA A 290 4.90 14.92 -11.22
C ALA A 290 5.78 13.89 -11.95
N ALA A 291 5.18 12.80 -12.42
CA ALA A 291 5.87 11.77 -13.18
C ALA A 291 4.96 11.04 -14.18
N LEU A 292 5.44 10.88 -15.42
CA LEU A 292 4.66 10.34 -16.54
C LEU A 292 5.05 8.90 -16.93
N GLY A 293 5.73 8.18 -16.04
CA GLY A 293 6.08 6.77 -16.23
C GLY A 293 7.11 6.53 -17.34
N THR A 294 7.53 5.27 -17.48
CA THR A 294 8.62 4.92 -18.40
C THR A 294 8.16 4.75 -19.85
N MET A 295 6.88 4.44 -20.10
CA MET A 295 6.41 4.18 -21.47
C MET A 295 6.64 5.38 -22.39
N ALA A 296 6.12 6.56 -22.05
CA ALA A 296 6.36 7.77 -22.82
C ALA A 296 7.82 8.26 -22.69
N LEU A 297 8.44 8.17 -21.49
CA LEU A 297 9.76 8.72 -21.20
C LEU A 297 10.95 7.86 -21.65
N SER A 298 10.74 6.60 -22.03
CA SER A 298 11.79 5.71 -22.55
C SER A 298 11.35 5.03 -23.83
N ASP A 299 10.55 3.98 -23.71
CA ASP A 299 10.43 2.94 -24.74
C ASP A 299 9.67 3.43 -25.98
N ARG A 300 8.91 4.53 -25.83
CA ARG A 300 8.08 5.13 -26.88
C ARG A 300 8.36 6.62 -27.08
N TRP A 301 9.54 7.13 -26.69
CA TRP A 301 9.84 8.57 -26.81
C TRP A 301 9.63 9.11 -28.24
N GLY A 302 10.12 8.39 -29.25
CA GLY A 302 9.94 8.74 -30.67
C GLY A 302 8.84 7.97 -31.39
N ILE A 303 8.06 7.14 -30.69
CA ILE A 303 7.07 6.23 -31.31
C ILE A 303 5.66 6.77 -31.07
N ASP A 304 4.80 6.59 -32.07
CA ASP A 304 3.38 6.99 -32.02
C ASP A 304 2.61 6.24 -30.91
N LEU A 305 2.29 6.95 -29.83
CA LEU A 305 1.44 6.48 -28.74
C LEU A 305 -0.04 6.44 -29.15
N GLY A 306 -0.45 7.27 -30.11
CA GLY A 306 -1.82 7.35 -30.63
C GLY A 306 -2.33 5.97 -31.05
N ARG A 307 -1.51 5.19 -31.76
CA ARG A 307 -1.82 3.82 -32.23
C ARG A 307 -2.19 2.80 -31.16
N ILE A 308 -1.83 3.06 -29.90
CA ILE A 308 -2.10 2.17 -28.76
C ILE A 308 -2.95 2.84 -27.67
N SER A 309 -3.43 4.05 -27.94
CA SER A 309 -4.23 4.85 -27.00
C SER A 309 -5.75 4.72 -27.19
N ALA A 310 -6.18 3.86 -28.13
CA ALA A 310 -7.52 3.86 -28.68
C ALA A 310 -7.88 5.26 -29.24
N ALA A 311 -8.80 5.99 -28.60
CA ALA A 311 -9.18 7.35 -28.99
C ALA A 311 -8.60 8.45 -28.09
N ASN A 312 -7.77 8.09 -27.09
CA ASN A 312 -7.32 9.04 -26.07
C ASN A 312 -6.21 9.99 -26.56
N LEU A 313 -5.39 9.59 -27.54
CA LEU A 313 -4.39 10.46 -28.16
C LEU A 313 -4.57 10.50 -29.68
N PRO A 314 -4.37 11.67 -30.31
CA PRO A 314 -4.34 11.77 -31.77
C PRO A 314 -3.27 10.86 -32.38
N SER A 315 -3.55 10.29 -33.56
CA SER A 315 -2.58 9.54 -34.33
C SER A 315 -1.34 10.40 -34.65
N GLY A 316 -0.14 9.81 -34.55
CA GLY A 316 1.14 10.49 -34.68
C GLY A 316 1.67 11.13 -33.40
N THR A 317 0.92 11.10 -32.28
CA THR A 317 1.38 11.68 -31.01
C THR A 317 2.48 10.83 -30.41
N THR A 318 3.71 11.32 -30.40
CA THR A 318 4.86 10.62 -29.79
C THR A 318 4.94 10.82 -28.28
N GLY A 319 5.70 9.97 -27.59
CA GLY A 319 6.00 10.18 -26.17
C GLY A 319 6.65 11.54 -25.88
N LYS A 320 7.53 12.00 -26.77
CA LYS A 320 8.11 13.35 -26.73
C LYS A 320 7.04 14.43 -26.77
N ALA A 321 6.19 14.41 -27.80
CA ALA A 321 5.17 15.43 -28.01
C ALA A 321 4.20 15.51 -26.82
N PHE A 322 3.77 14.35 -26.33
CA PHE A 322 2.90 14.24 -25.16
C PHE A 322 3.55 14.83 -23.90
N CYS A 323 4.76 14.38 -23.54
CA CYS A 323 5.41 14.81 -22.31
C CYS A 323 5.73 16.31 -22.33
N GLN A 324 6.26 16.82 -23.45
CA GLN A 324 6.56 18.25 -23.59
C GLN A 324 5.29 19.12 -23.49
N HIS A 325 4.16 18.66 -24.04
CA HIS A 325 2.88 19.35 -23.90
C HIS A 325 2.45 19.45 -22.43
N VAL A 326 2.44 18.33 -21.72
CA VAL A 326 2.05 18.27 -20.30
C VAL A 326 2.99 19.09 -19.41
N TRP A 327 4.31 18.98 -19.61
CA TRP A 327 5.28 19.73 -18.81
C TRP A 327 5.20 21.23 -19.06
N LYS A 328 4.98 21.67 -20.30
CA LYS A 328 4.78 23.09 -20.61
C LYS A 328 3.56 23.65 -19.88
N ALA A 329 2.45 22.92 -19.88
CA ALA A 329 1.24 23.31 -19.14
C ALA A 329 1.48 23.34 -17.63
N LEU A 330 2.19 22.34 -17.09
CA LEU A 330 2.53 22.25 -15.67
C LEU A 330 3.41 23.41 -15.21
N LEU A 331 4.49 23.73 -15.93
CA LEU A 331 5.37 24.85 -15.56
C LEU A 331 4.58 26.17 -15.52
N ALA A 332 3.73 26.39 -16.52
CA ALA A 332 2.87 27.58 -16.57
C ALA A 332 1.82 27.60 -15.45
N ALA A 333 1.33 26.44 -15.02
CA ALA A 333 0.40 26.30 -13.89
C ALA A 333 1.10 26.57 -12.55
N MET A 334 2.32 26.06 -12.37
CA MET A 334 3.10 26.27 -11.15
C MET A 334 3.47 27.74 -10.94
N GLU A 335 3.73 28.49 -12.02
CA GLU A 335 3.91 29.95 -11.94
C GLU A 335 2.66 30.66 -11.41
N GLU A 336 1.46 30.20 -11.79
CA GLU A 336 0.18 30.75 -11.30
C GLU A 336 -0.14 30.34 -9.87
N LEU A 337 0.19 29.11 -9.49
CA LEU A 337 -0.04 28.59 -8.14
C LEU A 337 0.85 29.29 -7.10
N GLY A 338 1.99 29.84 -7.53
CA GLY A 338 2.84 30.66 -6.67
C GLY A 338 3.49 29.87 -5.53
N ASP A 339 3.82 30.57 -4.45
CA ASP A 339 4.71 30.05 -3.41
C ASP A 339 4.07 29.03 -2.48
N ASP A 340 2.75 28.88 -2.46
CA ASP A 340 2.06 27.89 -1.63
C ASP A 340 2.31 26.44 -2.08
N PHE A 341 2.80 26.27 -3.31
CA PHE A 341 3.06 24.98 -3.91
C PHE A 341 4.53 24.82 -4.29
N PHE A 342 5.03 23.59 -4.21
CA PHE A 342 6.35 23.22 -4.71
C PHE A 342 6.27 21.94 -5.52
N CYS A 343 6.79 21.93 -6.75
CA CYS A 343 6.68 20.78 -7.63
C CYS A 343 8.02 20.08 -7.83
N VAL A 344 8.07 18.77 -7.62
CA VAL A 344 9.17 17.91 -8.04
C VAL A 344 8.77 17.21 -9.34
N LEU A 345 9.40 17.60 -10.44
CA LEU A 345 9.11 17.08 -11.78
C LEU A 345 10.16 16.07 -12.24
N SER A 346 9.73 14.82 -12.49
CA SER A 346 10.56 13.76 -13.05
C SER A 346 10.43 13.70 -14.58
N VAL A 347 11.52 14.01 -15.30
CA VAL A 347 11.53 14.11 -16.78
C VAL A 347 12.17 12.92 -17.50
N GLY A 348 12.72 11.95 -16.76
CA GLY A 348 13.37 10.79 -17.35
C GLY A 348 14.74 11.11 -17.94
N LYS A 349 15.13 10.33 -18.96
CA LYS A 349 16.53 10.25 -19.44
C LYS A 349 16.76 10.83 -20.84
N GLN A 350 15.73 11.39 -21.47
CA GLN A 350 15.80 11.77 -22.88
C GLN A 350 16.49 13.14 -23.02
N PRO A 351 17.54 13.24 -23.84
CA PRO A 351 18.37 14.45 -23.89
C PRO A 351 17.60 15.68 -24.37
N ASP A 352 16.58 15.46 -25.21
CA ASP A 352 15.72 16.48 -25.82
C ASP A 352 14.40 16.69 -25.05
N ALA A 353 14.29 16.17 -23.82
CA ALA A 353 13.08 16.30 -23.00
C ALA A 353 12.68 17.76 -22.75
N LEU A 354 13.67 18.63 -22.55
CA LEU A 354 13.47 20.04 -22.17
C LEU A 354 13.69 21.04 -23.32
N ASP A 355 13.88 20.58 -24.57
CA ASP A 355 14.18 21.44 -25.72
C ASP A 355 13.17 22.57 -25.97
N PHE A 356 11.95 22.43 -25.45
CA PHE A 356 10.90 23.45 -25.55
C PHE A 356 11.14 24.68 -24.65
N LEU A 357 12.07 24.58 -23.68
CA LEU A 357 12.49 25.69 -22.81
C LEU A 357 13.74 26.40 -23.31
N GLY A 358 14.46 25.82 -24.26
CA GLY A 358 15.73 26.35 -24.76
C GLY A 358 16.70 25.24 -25.16
N ARG A 359 17.82 25.63 -25.78
CA ARG A 359 18.89 24.70 -26.18
C ARG A 359 20.10 24.77 -25.26
N SER A 360 20.22 25.84 -24.47
CA SER A 360 21.27 26.01 -23.48
C SER A 360 20.74 25.86 -22.07
N GLU A 361 21.61 25.47 -21.14
CA GLU A 361 21.26 25.31 -19.72
C GLU A 361 20.75 26.60 -19.10
N ALA A 362 21.39 27.73 -19.42
CA ALA A 362 20.97 29.05 -18.92
C ALA A 362 19.54 29.38 -19.38
N GLU A 363 19.22 29.11 -20.65
CA GLU A 363 17.86 29.29 -21.16
C GLU A 363 16.85 28.38 -20.45
N ILE A 364 17.18 27.09 -20.27
CA ILE A 364 16.26 26.15 -19.62
C ILE A 364 15.92 26.62 -18.21
N PHE A 365 16.92 26.92 -17.37
CA PHE A 365 16.69 27.30 -15.97
C PHE A 365 16.12 28.71 -15.80
N GLU A 366 16.27 29.61 -16.78
CA GLU A 366 15.60 30.92 -16.79
C GLU A 366 14.08 30.78 -16.92
N HIS A 367 13.61 29.75 -17.64
CA HIS A 367 12.18 29.51 -17.88
C HIS A 367 11.53 28.52 -16.91
N VAL A 368 12.29 27.96 -15.96
CA VAL A 368 11.74 27.08 -14.92
C VAL A 368 11.31 27.94 -13.73
N PRO A 369 10.04 27.89 -13.29
CA PRO A 369 9.59 28.63 -12.12
C PRO A 369 10.39 28.25 -10.87
N SER A 370 10.62 29.21 -9.98
CA SER A 370 11.41 29.01 -8.75
C SER A 370 10.83 27.97 -7.78
N ASN A 371 9.55 27.66 -7.92
CA ASN A 371 8.84 26.63 -7.16
C ASN A 371 8.79 25.26 -7.87
N VAL A 372 9.62 25.05 -8.90
CA VAL A 372 9.72 23.77 -9.61
C VAL A 372 11.15 23.23 -9.56
N LEU A 373 11.26 21.95 -9.22
CA LEU A 373 12.48 21.19 -9.16
C LEU A 373 12.49 20.07 -10.20
N ILE A 374 13.25 20.24 -11.27
CA ILE A 374 13.35 19.26 -12.34
C ILE A 374 14.43 18.22 -12.03
N ARG A 375 14.11 16.93 -12.21
CA ARG A 375 15.01 15.78 -12.02
C ARG A 375 14.84 14.74 -13.11
N GLY A 376 15.94 14.08 -13.46
CA GLY A 376 15.89 12.96 -14.42
C GLY A 376 15.23 11.72 -13.79
N PHE A 377 15.42 11.52 -12.49
CA PHE A 377 14.88 10.40 -11.74
C PHE A 377 14.57 10.79 -10.28
N VAL A 378 13.46 10.26 -9.77
CA VAL A 378 12.97 10.42 -8.39
C VAL A 378 12.55 9.05 -7.82
N PRO A 379 13.02 8.64 -6.63
CA PRO A 379 12.49 7.49 -5.89
C PRO A 379 10.99 7.64 -5.57
N GLN A 380 10.13 7.19 -6.49
CA GLN A 380 8.69 7.45 -6.47
C GLN A 380 8.00 6.98 -5.18
N VAL A 381 8.25 5.74 -4.74
CA VAL A 381 7.63 5.18 -3.53
C VAL A 381 7.98 5.99 -2.29
N GLU A 382 9.25 6.39 -2.15
CA GLU A 382 9.72 7.24 -1.05
C GLU A 382 9.10 8.64 -1.11
N MET A 383 9.00 9.21 -2.32
CA MET A 383 8.42 10.54 -2.54
C MET A 383 6.93 10.57 -2.17
N LEU A 384 6.18 9.55 -2.59
CA LEU A 384 4.75 9.43 -2.32
C LEU A 384 4.46 9.19 -0.83
N ASN A 385 5.22 8.33 -0.17
CA ASN A 385 4.97 8.00 1.23
C ASN A 385 5.34 9.12 2.20
N ASN A 386 6.30 9.99 1.86
CA ASN A 386 6.89 10.90 2.84
C ASN A 386 6.68 12.39 2.54
N TYR A 387 6.46 12.78 1.28
CA TYR A 387 6.52 14.20 0.89
C TYR A 387 5.35 14.67 0.04
N ALA A 388 4.90 13.88 -0.92
CA ALA A 388 3.92 14.34 -1.90
C ALA A 388 2.53 14.53 -1.28
N SER A 389 1.97 15.73 -1.46
CA SER A 389 0.57 16.06 -1.12
C SER A 389 -0.39 15.80 -2.30
N ALA A 390 0.12 15.79 -3.53
CA ALA A 390 -0.60 15.37 -4.74
C ALA A 390 0.36 14.75 -5.76
N PHE A 391 -0.17 13.86 -6.62
CA PHE A 391 0.61 13.18 -7.65
C PHE A 391 0.01 13.41 -9.06
N ILE A 392 0.73 14.16 -9.90
CA ILE A 392 0.45 14.21 -11.34
C ILE A 392 1.04 12.95 -11.97
N SER A 393 0.16 12.08 -12.46
CA SER A 393 0.55 10.75 -12.90
C SER A 393 -0.11 10.36 -14.20
N HIS A 394 0.62 9.62 -15.03
CA HIS A 394 0.07 8.89 -16.16
C HIS A 394 -0.87 7.73 -15.76
N VAL A 395 -0.99 7.42 -14.46
CA VAL A 395 -1.82 6.35 -13.90
C VAL A 395 -1.60 4.96 -14.53
N GLY A 396 -0.35 4.66 -14.89
CA GLY A 396 0.08 3.28 -15.08
C GLY A 396 -0.19 2.46 -13.81
N PHE A 397 -0.54 1.19 -13.96
CA PHE A 397 -1.15 0.43 -12.87
C PHE A 397 -0.35 0.37 -11.57
N ASN A 398 0.98 0.28 -11.65
CA ASN A 398 1.84 0.31 -10.45
C ASN A 398 1.80 1.68 -9.77
N SER A 399 1.92 2.76 -10.55
CA SER A 399 1.88 4.13 -10.02
C SER A 399 0.53 4.50 -9.42
N LEU A 400 -0.57 4.00 -10.00
CA LEU A 400 -1.90 4.12 -9.40
C LEU A 400 -1.92 3.47 -8.02
N GLN A 401 -1.49 2.21 -7.93
CA GLN A 401 -1.48 1.47 -6.67
C GLN A 401 -0.55 2.09 -5.62
N GLU A 402 0.66 2.52 -6.01
CA GLU A 402 1.59 3.23 -5.12
C GLU A 402 0.98 4.52 -4.56
N SER A 403 0.28 5.30 -5.39
CA SER A 403 -0.42 6.52 -4.95
C SER A 403 -1.55 6.21 -3.97
N LEU A 404 -2.35 5.18 -4.25
CA LEU A 404 -3.46 4.78 -3.39
C LEU A 404 -2.96 4.25 -2.04
N MET A 405 -1.88 3.46 -2.03
CA MET A 405 -1.26 2.94 -0.81
C MET A 405 -0.64 4.05 0.03
N ALA A 406 -0.06 5.07 -0.59
CA ALA A 406 0.47 6.25 0.10
C ALA A 406 -0.64 7.23 0.54
N GLY A 407 -1.87 7.06 0.06
CA GLY A 407 -2.92 8.05 0.23
C GLY A 407 -2.50 9.38 -0.39
N VAL A 408 -2.11 9.40 -1.65
CA VAL A 408 -1.81 10.63 -2.38
C VAL A 408 -2.87 10.80 -3.48
N PRO A 409 -3.63 11.90 -3.51
CA PRO A 409 -4.61 12.14 -4.55
C PRO A 409 -3.94 12.37 -5.90
N LEU A 410 -4.68 12.06 -6.96
CA LEU A 410 -4.15 12.01 -8.32
C LEU A 410 -4.64 13.18 -9.18
N VAL A 411 -3.74 13.69 -10.00
CA VAL A 411 -4.09 14.37 -11.25
C VAL A 411 -3.70 13.40 -12.36
N ALA A 412 -4.68 12.64 -12.84
CA ALA A 412 -4.51 11.54 -13.78
C ALA A 412 -4.47 12.05 -15.22
N ILE A 413 -3.34 11.86 -15.89
CA ILE A 413 -3.12 12.27 -17.29
C ILE A 413 -2.77 11.02 -18.11
N PRO A 414 -3.76 10.18 -18.46
CA PRO A 414 -3.52 8.89 -19.10
C PRO A 414 -2.94 9.05 -20.51
N GLN A 415 -2.02 8.15 -20.87
CA GLN A 415 -1.45 8.06 -22.22
C GLN A 415 -2.22 7.02 -23.04
N ALA A 416 -2.01 5.74 -22.72
CA ALA A 416 -2.40 4.62 -23.57
C ALA A 416 -2.59 3.31 -22.79
N VAL A 417 -3.01 2.25 -23.51
CA VAL A 417 -3.20 0.88 -22.99
C VAL A 417 -4.25 0.87 -21.86
N ASP A 418 -3.85 0.56 -20.62
CA ASP A 418 -4.74 0.45 -19.46
C ASP A 418 -4.98 1.79 -18.75
N GLN A 419 -4.16 2.81 -19.06
CA GLN A 419 -4.16 4.09 -18.34
C GLN A 419 -5.48 4.85 -18.45
N PRO A 420 -6.17 4.92 -19.61
CA PRO A 420 -7.47 5.59 -19.67
C PRO A 420 -8.52 4.93 -18.77
N ALA A 421 -8.57 3.60 -18.71
CA ALA A 421 -9.47 2.88 -17.81
C ALA A 421 -9.13 3.14 -16.34
N ASN A 422 -7.84 3.22 -16.01
CA ASN A 422 -7.37 3.60 -14.68
C ASN A 422 -7.79 5.02 -14.31
N ALA A 423 -7.66 5.97 -15.24
CA ALA A 423 -8.07 7.36 -15.04
C ALA A 423 -9.59 7.48 -14.80
N SER A 424 -10.41 6.71 -15.53
CA SER A 424 -11.85 6.65 -15.28
C SER A 424 -12.17 6.19 -13.86
N LYS A 425 -11.42 5.22 -13.32
CA LYS A 425 -11.60 4.79 -11.93
C LYS A 425 -11.20 5.85 -10.92
N VAL A 426 -10.11 6.57 -11.18
CA VAL A 426 -9.66 7.67 -10.31
C VAL A 426 -10.78 8.70 -10.14
N GLU A 427 -11.42 9.10 -11.23
CA GLU A 427 -12.53 10.06 -11.20
C GLU A 427 -13.79 9.45 -10.56
N GLN A 428 -14.21 8.25 -10.97
CA GLN A 428 -15.41 7.58 -10.45
C GLN A 428 -15.37 7.32 -8.94
N ARG A 429 -14.17 7.07 -8.40
CA ARG A 429 -13.97 6.77 -6.98
C ARG A 429 -13.62 8.00 -6.14
N GLY A 430 -13.47 9.18 -6.76
CA GLY A 430 -13.06 10.41 -6.08
C GLY A 430 -11.65 10.33 -5.50
N TRP A 431 -10.73 9.66 -6.20
CA TRP A 431 -9.31 9.61 -5.83
C TRP A 431 -8.49 10.76 -6.42
N GLY A 432 -9.12 11.56 -7.28
CA GLY A 432 -8.46 12.63 -8.00
C GLY A 432 -9.25 13.06 -9.23
N GLN A 433 -8.62 13.89 -10.05
CA GLN A 433 -9.18 14.39 -11.31
C GLN A 433 -8.48 13.76 -12.51
N ALA A 434 -9.23 13.47 -13.58
CA ALA A 434 -8.72 12.85 -14.80
C ALA A 434 -8.78 13.79 -16.02
N PHE A 435 -7.75 13.73 -16.85
CA PHE A 435 -7.61 14.48 -18.10
C PHE A 435 -7.65 13.52 -19.30
N PHE A 436 -8.85 13.19 -19.78
CA PHE A 436 -9.03 12.46 -21.04
C PHE A 436 -8.71 13.38 -22.23
N ASN A 437 -8.27 12.80 -23.35
CA ASN A 437 -7.79 13.56 -24.52
C ASN A 437 -6.77 14.65 -24.12
N PRO A 438 -5.71 14.27 -23.40
CA PRO A 438 -4.84 15.21 -22.70
C PRO A 438 -4.16 16.25 -23.59
N MET A 439 -3.99 15.98 -24.88
CA MET A 439 -3.45 16.96 -25.84
C MET A 439 -4.37 18.18 -26.05
N GLU A 440 -5.65 18.06 -25.69
CA GLU A 440 -6.66 19.13 -25.79
C GLU A 440 -7.04 19.67 -24.41
N THR A 441 -7.10 18.80 -23.41
CA THR A 441 -7.65 19.14 -22.08
C THR A 441 -6.61 19.61 -21.08
N VAL A 442 -5.34 19.22 -21.23
CA VAL A 442 -4.27 19.65 -20.33
C VAL A 442 -3.85 21.07 -20.69
N THR A 443 -4.39 22.03 -19.96
CA THR A 443 -4.04 23.45 -20.08
C THR A 443 -3.49 23.98 -18.78
N LYS A 444 -2.80 25.13 -18.83
CA LYS A 444 -2.34 25.86 -17.63
C LYS A 444 -3.47 25.98 -16.59
N THR A 445 -4.59 26.56 -17.01
CA THR A 445 -5.73 26.87 -16.14
C THR A 445 -6.33 25.61 -15.56
N ALA A 446 -6.61 24.61 -16.39
CA ALA A 446 -7.23 23.37 -15.94
C ALA A 446 -6.32 22.59 -14.97
N LEU A 447 -5.00 22.56 -15.18
CA LEU A 447 -4.07 21.95 -14.24
C LEU A 447 -4.00 22.70 -12.90
N ALA A 448 -3.95 24.03 -12.92
CA ALA A 448 -3.92 24.84 -11.70
C ALA A 448 -5.21 24.64 -10.88
N GLU A 449 -6.37 24.64 -11.53
CA GLU A 449 -7.66 24.35 -10.91
C GLU A 449 -7.71 22.94 -10.32
N ALA A 450 -7.26 21.93 -11.09
CA ALA A 450 -7.21 20.55 -10.63
C ALA A 450 -6.34 20.38 -9.39
N LEU A 451 -5.15 20.99 -9.40
CA LEU A 451 -4.22 20.97 -8.27
C LEU A 451 -4.80 21.68 -7.05
N ARG A 452 -5.50 22.81 -7.22
CA ARG A 452 -6.22 23.45 -6.11
C ARG A 452 -7.31 22.53 -5.57
N GLN A 453 -8.15 21.97 -6.43
CA GLN A 453 -9.30 21.14 -6.04
C GLN A 453 -8.88 19.89 -5.26
N VAL A 454 -7.93 19.11 -5.79
CA VAL A 454 -7.46 17.89 -5.10
C VAL A 454 -6.75 18.20 -3.77
N MET A 455 -6.38 19.46 -3.55
CA MET A 455 -5.72 19.95 -2.34
C MET A 455 -6.66 20.70 -1.38
N THR A 456 -7.85 21.16 -1.82
CA THR A 456 -8.88 21.83 -0.99
C THR A 456 -10.03 20.91 -0.60
N GLU A 457 -10.32 19.86 -1.36
CA GLU A 457 -11.17 18.74 -0.89
C GLU A 457 -10.56 18.05 0.34
N ILE A 458 -9.26 18.26 0.58
CA ILE A 458 -8.57 17.89 1.82
C ILE A 458 -8.91 18.88 2.95
N GLU A 459 -8.88 20.19 2.69
CA GLU A 459 -9.08 21.25 3.70
C GLU A 459 -10.54 21.38 4.16
N THR A 460 -11.53 21.25 3.27
CA THR A 460 -12.95 21.34 3.65
C THR A 460 -13.44 20.15 4.49
N THR A 461 -12.73 19.03 4.47
CA THR A 461 -12.91 17.94 5.46
C THR A 461 -12.17 18.14 6.78
N VAL A 462 -11.19 19.05 6.82
CA VAL A 462 -10.36 19.35 8.00
C VAL A 462 -10.94 20.53 8.81
N GLU A 463 -11.56 21.53 8.18
CA GLU A 463 -12.05 22.74 8.87
C GLU A 463 -13.29 22.53 9.79
N SER A 464 -13.88 21.33 9.84
CA SER A 464 -15.05 21.07 10.70
C SER A 464 -14.75 20.41 12.06
N GLU A 465 -13.50 19.99 12.35
CA GLU A 465 -13.16 19.36 13.64
C GLU A 465 -11.77 19.78 14.15
N ASP A 466 -11.80 20.70 15.12
CA ASP A 466 -10.84 21.01 16.21
C ASP A 466 -9.31 20.97 15.93
N ASP A 467 -8.72 22.17 15.84
CA ASP A 467 -7.33 22.50 15.46
C ASP A 467 -6.30 22.28 16.59
N SER A 468 -6.38 21.17 17.34
CA SER A 468 -5.54 20.95 18.54
C SER A 468 -4.44 19.90 18.44
N TYR A 469 -4.22 19.25 17.29
CA TYR A 469 -3.17 18.21 17.15
C TYR A 469 -2.28 18.41 15.93
N ARG A 470 -1.40 19.41 15.98
CA ARG A 470 -0.16 19.42 15.19
C ARG A 470 0.93 18.72 16.00
N ALA A 471 1.19 17.44 15.70
CA ALA A 471 2.39 16.76 16.17
C ALA A 471 3.53 17.00 15.17
N GLU A 472 4.60 17.68 15.59
CA GLU A 472 5.85 17.74 14.83
C GLU A 472 6.55 16.37 14.83
N PRO A 473 7.20 15.95 13.73
CA PRO A 473 8.02 14.75 13.72
C PRO A 473 9.36 15.05 14.40
N ARG A 474 9.63 14.44 15.55
CA ARG A 474 10.98 14.48 16.14
C ARG A 474 11.91 13.46 15.47
N PRO A 475 13.15 13.85 15.11
CA PRO A 475 14.22 12.92 14.81
C PRO A 475 14.95 12.52 16.10
N GLY A 476 15.02 11.23 16.41
CA GLY A 476 15.80 10.73 17.55
C GLY A 476 15.62 9.24 17.74
N GLY A 477 16.72 8.48 17.68
CA GLY A 477 16.70 7.03 17.76
C GLY A 477 16.15 6.47 19.07
N VAL A 478 15.61 5.25 19.03
CA VAL A 478 15.30 4.46 20.22
C VAL A 478 16.37 3.37 20.37
N PRO A 479 16.97 3.23 21.57
CA PRO A 479 17.93 2.17 21.89
C PRO A 479 17.35 0.77 21.70
N GLN A 480 18.21 -0.17 21.29
CA GLN A 480 17.97 -1.59 21.47
C GLN A 480 17.70 -1.90 22.95
N VAL A 481 16.57 -2.57 23.20
CA VAL A 481 16.29 -3.71 24.09
C VAL A 481 14.94 -3.52 24.76
N LEU A 482 13.87 -4.04 24.15
CA LEU A 482 12.73 -4.64 24.85
C LEU A 482 12.29 -5.85 24.03
N LYS A 483 12.36 -7.04 24.64
CA LYS A 483 11.99 -8.31 24.00
C LYS A 483 10.47 -8.44 24.00
N SER A 484 9.92 -8.70 22.82
CA SER A 484 8.57 -9.18 22.44
C SER A 484 7.47 -9.19 23.51
N PHE A 485 6.43 -8.39 23.27
CA PHE A 485 5.08 -8.59 23.76
C PHE A 485 4.46 -9.75 22.95
N ASP A 486 4.21 -10.90 23.58
CA ASP A 486 3.88 -12.18 22.92
C ASP A 486 2.56 -12.10 22.14
N PRO A 487 2.59 -12.08 20.79
CA PRO A 487 1.38 -11.96 19.98
C PRO A 487 0.70 -13.32 19.72
N GLN A 488 1.28 -14.44 20.17
CA GLN A 488 0.84 -15.79 19.82
C GLN A 488 0.20 -16.58 20.97
N GLY A 489 -0.16 -15.92 22.08
CA GLY A 489 -0.89 -16.50 23.20
C GLY A 489 -2.34 -16.88 22.85
N PHE A 490 -2.53 -17.88 21.99
CA PHE A 490 -3.84 -18.40 21.63
C PHE A 490 -4.44 -19.20 22.80
N TYR A 491 -5.76 -19.02 22.96
CA TYR A 491 -6.73 -19.80 23.75
C TYR A 491 -7.29 -19.21 25.05
N GLN A 492 -6.66 -18.24 25.74
CA GLN A 492 -7.33 -17.61 26.92
C GLN A 492 -7.03 -16.12 27.11
N ILE A 493 -8.06 -15.28 26.98
CA ILE A 493 -8.08 -13.86 27.36
C ILE A 493 -7.94 -13.78 28.89
N LEU A 494 -7.00 -12.99 29.40
CA LEU A 494 -6.77 -12.80 30.84
C LEU A 494 -6.73 -11.30 31.21
N PRO A 495 -6.94 -10.94 32.48
CA PRO A 495 -6.61 -9.61 32.99
C PRO A 495 -5.13 -9.29 32.70
N GLY A 496 -4.84 -8.04 32.34
CA GLY A 496 -3.49 -7.60 31.98
C GLY A 496 -3.13 -7.75 30.51
N ASP A 497 -3.96 -8.43 29.71
CA ASP A 497 -3.81 -8.39 28.26
C ASP A 497 -4.08 -6.98 27.75
N PHE A 498 -3.31 -6.54 26.75
CA PHE A 498 -3.64 -5.33 26.01
C PHE A 498 -4.28 -5.66 24.68
N LEU A 499 -5.25 -4.83 24.29
CA LEU A 499 -5.81 -4.79 22.96
C LEU A 499 -5.41 -3.46 22.30
N MET A 500 -4.84 -3.53 21.11
CA MET A 500 -4.60 -2.38 20.26
C MET A 500 -5.53 -2.48 19.05
N THR A 501 -6.26 -1.41 18.76
CA THR A 501 -7.15 -1.41 17.59
C THR A 501 -6.34 -1.57 16.31
N HIS A 502 -6.80 -2.39 15.39
CA HIS A 502 -6.23 -2.45 14.06
C HIS A 502 -6.39 -1.09 13.33
N PRO A 503 -5.41 -0.64 12.52
CA PRO A 503 -5.38 0.72 11.98
C PRO A 503 -6.60 1.18 11.17
N ILE A 504 -7.39 0.28 10.59
CA ILE A 504 -8.61 0.64 9.85
C ILE A 504 -9.90 0.27 10.62
N SER A 505 -9.78 -0.49 11.70
CA SER A 505 -10.91 -0.95 12.48
C SER A 505 -11.36 0.13 13.45
N CYS A 506 -12.66 0.13 13.78
CA CYS A 506 -13.27 1.07 14.72
C CYS A 506 -13.04 2.57 14.41
N ILE A 507 -12.63 2.93 13.19
CA ILE A 507 -12.38 4.34 12.84
C ILE A 507 -13.67 5.17 12.98
N ALA A 508 -14.84 4.58 12.76
CA ALA A 508 -16.13 5.24 12.98
C ALA A 508 -16.51 5.42 14.46
N GLU A 509 -15.80 4.77 15.39
CA GLU A 509 -16.05 4.79 16.84
C GLU A 509 -14.88 5.51 17.54
N PRO A 510 -15.00 6.82 17.85
CA PRO A 510 -13.87 7.64 18.33
C PRO A 510 -13.16 7.12 19.59
N VAL A 511 -13.90 6.39 20.44
CA VAL A 511 -13.38 5.74 21.64
C VAL A 511 -12.40 4.62 21.30
N PHE A 512 -12.69 3.87 20.24
CA PHE A 512 -11.93 2.68 19.87
C PHE A 512 -10.98 2.93 18.70
N ASP A 513 -11.13 4.01 17.94
CA ASP A 513 -10.15 4.37 16.92
C ASP A 513 -8.76 4.57 17.53
N GLN A 514 -7.71 3.90 17.04
CA GLN A 514 -6.37 3.94 17.63
C GLN A 514 -6.36 3.74 19.16
N ALA A 515 -7.18 2.83 19.69
CA ALA A 515 -7.25 2.61 21.13
C ALA A 515 -6.17 1.64 21.60
N VAL A 516 -5.64 1.91 22.80
CA VAL A 516 -4.90 0.95 23.62
C VAL A 516 -5.77 0.63 24.82
N VAL A 517 -6.15 -0.64 24.97
CA VAL A 517 -7.05 -1.11 26.02
C VAL A 517 -6.29 -2.06 26.92
N ILE A 518 -6.33 -1.86 28.24
CA ILE A 518 -5.92 -2.89 29.19
C ILE A 518 -7.16 -3.65 29.69
N LEU A 519 -7.11 -4.98 29.66
CA LEU A 519 -8.20 -5.80 30.16
C LEU A 519 -8.12 -5.99 31.68
N HIS A 520 -9.26 -5.95 32.35
CA HIS A 520 -9.37 -6.13 33.81
C HIS A 520 -10.59 -6.97 34.19
N THR A 521 -10.66 -7.39 35.45
CA THR A 521 -11.80 -8.10 36.06
C THR A 521 -12.44 -7.27 37.16
N ASN A 522 -13.71 -7.56 37.49
CA ASN A 522 -14.43 -6.92 38.60
C ASN A 522 -14.95 -7.94 39.63
N SER A 523 -14.46 -9.18 39.61
CA SER A 523 -14.81 -10.21 40.59
C SER A 523 -13.72 -11.28 40.66
N ASP A 524 -13.56 -11.90 41.83
CA ASP A 524 -12.63 -13.01 42.16
C ASP A 524 -12.82 -14.31 41.34
N HIS A 525 -13.49 -14.26 40.20
CA HIS A 525 -13.77 -15.41 39.34
C HIS A 525 -12.97 -15.34 38.03
N PRO A 526 -12.41 -16.47 37.55
CA PRO A 526 -11.88 -16.57 36.20
C PRO A 526 -12.96 -16.16 35.20
N LEU A 527 -12.53 -15.54 34.08
CA LEU A 527 -13.34 -14.91 33.00
C LEU A 527 -14.42 -15.80 32.34
N THR A 528 -14.69 -16.99 32.87
CA THR A 528 -15.54 -18.02 32.28
C THR A 528 -16.97 -18.06 32.84
N ASP A 529 -17.27 -17.48 34.01
CA ASP A 529 -18.60 -17.66 34.63
C ASP A 529 -19.60 -16.50 34.42
N SER A 530 -19.16 -15.29 34.05
CA SER A 530 -20.06 -14.15 33.76
C SER A 530 -20.19 -13.80 32.28
N GLY A 531 -19.37 -14.40 31.41
CA GLY A 531 -19.41 -14.21 29.96
C GLY A 531 -19.04 -12.81 29.46
N VAL A 532 -18.63 -11.88 30.33
CA VAL A 532 -18.32 -10.48 29.97
C VAL A 532 -16.86 -10.14 30.29
N VAL A 533 -16.15 -9.64 29.28
CA VAL A 533 -14.77 -9.10 29.38
C VAL A 533 -14.84 -7.59 29.52
N ARG A 534 -14.06 -7.00 30.43
CA ARG A 534 -13.96 -5.54 30.60
C ARG A 534 -12.56 -5.03 30.32
N GLY A 535 -12.47 -3.80 29.86
CA GLY A 535 -11.21 -3.12 29.61
C GLY A 535 -11.33 -1.60 29.75
N LEU A 536 -10.17 -0.96 29.91
CA LEU A 536 -10.05 0.49 29.99
C LEU A 536 -9.20 1.00 28.83
N VAL A 537 -9.77 1.92 28.04
CA VAL A 537 -9.07 2.61 26.95
C VAL A 537 -8.13 3.67 27.52
N LEU A 538 -6.83 3.42 27.47
CA LEU A 538 -5.80 4.17 28.20
C LEU A 538 -5.48 5.54 27.56
N ASN A 539 -5.65 5.68 26.26
CA ASN A 539 -5.05 6.76 25.47
C ASN A 539 -6.05 7.79 24.93
N LYS A 540 -7.27 7.85 25.49
CA LYS A 540 -8.32 8.81 25.08
C LYS A 540 -8.51 9.92 26.09
N ARG A 541 -7.59 10.88 26.10
CA ARG A 541 -7.63 12.01 27.03
C ARG A 541 -8.87 12.89 26.80
N LEU A 542 -9.49 13.32 27.91
CA LEU A 542 -10.57 14.29 27.90
C LEU A 542 -10.06 15.68 28.27
N ASN A 543 -10.70 16.72 27.72
CA ASN A 543 -10.48 18.11 28.12
C ASN A 543 -11.25 18.44 29.41
N THR A 544 -10.98 17.68 30.48
CA THR A 544 -11.62 17.84 31.79
C THR A 544 -10.67 17.29 32.85
N THR A 545 -10.46 18.05 33.93
CA THR A 545 -9.71 17.59 35.10
C THR A 545 -10.58 16.78 36.04
N PHE A 546 -9.96 15.99 36.91
CA PHE A 546 -10.69 15.16 37.85
C PHE A 546 -11.54 16.02 38.81
N LYS A 547 -11.02 17.15 39.29
CA LYS A 547 -11.82 18.12 40.05
C LYS A 547 -13.03 18.65 39.29
N GLN A 548 -12.86 19.06 38.04
CA GLN A 548 -13.99 19.51 37.21
C GLN A 548 -15.03 18.41 36.98
N LEU A 549 -14.60 17.14 36.96
CA LEU A 549 -15.49 15.99 36.88
C LEU A 549 -16.25 15.77 38.20
N LEU A 550 -15.56 15.86 39.34
CA LEU A 550 -16.14 15.76 40.69
C LEU A 550 -17.18 16.85 40.96
N GLU A 551 -16.93 18.09 40.51
CA GLU A 551 -17.87 19.21 40.62
C GLU A 551 -19.20 18.98 39.87
N ARG A 552 -19.24 18.04 38.92
CA ARG A 552 -20.45 17.67 38.17
C ARG A 552 -21.31 16.63 38.89
N ALA A 553 -20.90 16.15 40.07
CA ALA A 553 -21.67 15.22 40.89
C ALA A 553 -23.05 15.80 41.24
N GLN A 554 -24.11 15.16 40.77
CA GLN A 554 -25.49 15.59 41.04
C GLN A 554 -26.13 14.83 42.19
N ASP A 555 -25.79 13.54 42.36
CA ASP A 555 -26.32 12.69 43.41
C ASP A 555 -25.80 13.10 44.81
N PRO A 556 -26.63 13.12 45.86
CA PRO A 556 -26.19 13.50 47.22
C PRO A 556 -25.06 12.65 47.81
N GLN A 557 -24.95 11.37 47.43
CA GLN A 557 -23.87 10.47 47.85
C GLN A 557 -22.58 10.81 47.09
N ASP A 558 -22.67 11.04 45.78
CA ASP A 558 -21.53 11.46 44.98
C ASP A 558 -21.00 12.82 45.42
N LYS A 559 -21.87 13.77 45.83
CA LYS A 559 -21.43 15.09 46.30
C LYS A 559 -20.55 15.01 47.54
N LYS A 560 -20.96 14.21 48.54
CA LYS A 560 -20.15 14.00 49.76
C LYS A 560 -18.83 13.32 49.44
N TRP A 561 -18.86 12.34 48.54
CA TRP A 561 -17.66 11.64 48.08
C TRP A 561 -16.72 12.59 47.30
N ALA A 562 -17.27 13.39 46.39
CA ALA A 562 -16.55 14.39 45.60
C ALA A 562 -15.95 15.51 46.45
N GLU A 563 -16.68 16.01 47.45
CA GLU A 563 -16.17 16.99 48.43
C GLU A 563 -14.94 16.45 49.15
N LYS A 564 -15.01 15.21 49.66
CA LYS A 564 -13.90 14.55 50.34
C LYS A 564 -12.67 14.38 49.44
N LEU A 565 -12.86 13.99 48.18
CA LEU A 565 -11.74 13.82 47.24
C LEU A 565 -11.15 15.15 46.77
N SER A 566 -11.97 16.20 46.71
CA SER A 566 -11.52 17.55 46.32
C SER A 566 -10.62 18.21 47.36
N GLU A 567 -10.62 17.71 48.60
CA GLU A 567 -9.70 18.15 49.67
C GLU A 567 -8.27 17.61 49.48
N VAL A 568 -8.07 16.57 48.65
CA VAL A 568 -6.74 16.03 48.36
C VAL A 568 -6.05 16.92 47.31
N PRO A 569 -4.92 17.59 47.63
CA PRO A 569 -4.31 18.58 46.73
C PRO A 569 -3.98 18.04 45.33
N ALA A 570 -3.59 16.76 45.22
CA ALA A 570 -3.30 16.12 43.94
C ALA A 570 -4.53 15.92 43.04
N ALA A 571 -5.75 15.89 43.59
CA ALA A 571 -6.97 15.64 42.81
C ALA A 571 -7.34 16.80 41.85
N ALA A 572 -6.82 18.01 42.08
CA ALA A 572 -7.19 19.21 41.34
C ALA A 572 -6.77 19.17 39.86
N GLU A 573 -5.61 18.60 39.58
CA GLU A 573 -4.92 18.69 38.29
C GLU A 573 -4.85 17.36 37.52
N LEU A 574 -5.35 16.26 38.12
CA LEU A 574 -5.36 14.96 37.46
C LEU A 574 -6.21 14.98 36.19
N ARG A 575 -5.66 14.39 35.13
CA ARG A 575 -6.32 14.29 33.83
C ARG A 575 -7.32 13.14 33.84
N VAL A 576 -8.45 13.35 33.17
CA VAL A 576 -9.45 12.30 32.95
C VAL A 576 -9.30 11.73 31.55
N PHE A 577 -9.41 10.42 31.43
CA PHE A 577 -9.43 9.68 30.19
C PHE A 577 -10.80 9.05 29.97
N ARG A 578 -11.20 8.86 28.71
CA ARG A 578 -12.39 8.13 28.34
C ARG A 578 -12.05 6.64 28.30
N GLY A 579 -12.39 5.91 29.36
CA GLY A 579 -12.06 4.49 29.51
C GLY A 579 -12.91 3.54 28.66
N GLY A 580 -14.01 4.02 28.09
CA GLY A 580 -14.77 3.30 27.06
C GLY A 580 -16.16 3.90 26.82
N PRO A 581 -16.99 3.26 25.98
CA PRO A 581 -18.31 3.80 25.62
C PRO A 581 -19.38 3.49 26.67
N VAL A 582 -19.14 2.59 27.61
CA VAL A 582 -20.13 2.13 28.59
C VAL A 582 -20.13 3.05 29.81
N ILE A 583 -21.27 3.73 30.03
CA ILE A 583 -21.58 4.57 31.19
C ILE A 583 -22.97 4.14 31.66
N VAL A 584 -23.08 3.44 32.80
CA VAL A 584 -24.28 2.67 33.17
C VAL A 584 -25.01 3.27 34.37
N GLY A 585 -24.33 4.06 35.20
CA GLY A 585 -24.88 4.61 36.43
C GLY A 585 -25.38 6.04 36.31
N SER A 586 -26.34 6.43 37.15
CA SER A 586 -26.65 7.85 37.42
C SER A 586 -25.66 8.48 38.41
N SER A 587 -24.84 7.66 39.07
CA SER A 587 -23.80 8.09 40.01
C SER A 587 -22.44 8.19 39.33
N LEU A 588 -21.71 9.26 39.63
CA LEU A 588 -20.34 9.50 39.21
C LEU A 588 -19.39 8.40 39.70
N GLN A 589 -19.53 7.99 40.97
CA GLN A 589 -18.72 6.95 41.58
C GLN A 589 -18.82 5.61 40.82
N ALA A 590 -20.00 5.30 40.26
CA ALA A 590 -20.24 4.07 39.50
C ALA A 590 -19.68 4.09 38.07
N ASN A 591 -19.25 5.25 37.57
CA ASN A 591 -18.80 5.44 36.19
C ASN A 591 -17.32 5.85 36.09
N ILE A 592 -16.62 5.93 37.22
CA ILE A 592 -15.19 6.24 37.25
C ILE A 592 -14.42 5.03 37.74
N ASP A 593 -13.39 4.68 36.99
CA ASP A 593 -12.38 3.68 37.35
C ASP A 593 -10.98 4.32 37.31
N TRP A 594 -9.96 3.63 37.82
CA TRP A 594 -8.59 4.12 37.75
C TRP A 594 -7.56 2.99 37.66
N VAL A 595 -6.41 3.34 37.08
CA VAL A 595 -5.22 2.47 36.94
C VAL A 595 -4.00 3.24 37.46
N HIS A 596 -3.13 2.58 38.21
CA HIS A 596 -1.94 3.21 38.81
C HIS A 596 -0.71 2.28 38.90
N SER A 597 0.46 2.85 39.19
CA SER A 597 1.70 2.11 39.54
C SER A 597 2.05 2.15 41.03
N PHE A 598 1.10 2.44 41.91
CA PHE A 598 1.32 2.37 43.36
C PHE A 598 1.09 0.96 43.95
N PRO A 599 2.09 0.30 44.55
CA PRO A 599 1.90 -0.95 45.27
C PRO A 599 1.18 -0.75 46.62
N ASP A 600 0.68 -1.86 47.18
CA ASP A 600 0.12 -1.97 48.53
C ASP A 600 -1.11 -1.08 48.83
N VAL A 601 -1.83 -0.64 47.79
CA VAL A 601 -3.12 0.05 47.93
C VAL A 601 -4.20 -0.97 48.34
N SER A 602 -4.96 -0.66 49.39
CA SER A 602 -6.06 -1.52 49.85
C SER A 602 -7.06 -1.75 48.72
N GLU A 603 -7.46 -3.01 48.49
CA GLU A 603 -8.47 -3.42 47.49
C GLU A 603 -8.06 -3.23 46.03
N ALA A 604 -6.80 -2.84 45.75
CA ALA A 604 -6.28 -2.75 44.39
C ALA A 604 -5.91 -4.14 43.85
N GLN A 605 -6.30 -4.42 42.61
CA GLN A 605 -5.94 -5.66 41.91
C GLN A 605 -4.74 -5.39 40.99
N GLN A 606 -3.66 -6.14 41.14
CA GLN A 606 -2.60 -6.11 40.13
C GLN A 606 -3.08 -6.79 38.86
N VAL A 607 -3.13 -6.04 37.75
CA VAL A 607 -3.62 -6.54 36.46
C VAL A 607 -2.47 -6.86 35.51
N ALA A 608 -1.37 -6.11 35.58
CA ALA A 608 -0.14 -6.39 34.86
C ALA A 608 1.08 -6.03 35.74
N PRO A 609 2.30 -6.49 35.41
CA PRO A 609 3.46 -6.16 36.21
C PRO A 609 3.68 -4.65 36.37
N GLY A 610 3.68 -4.17 37.62
CA GLY A 610 3.75 -2.73 37.93
C GLY A 610 2.47 -1.91 37.64
N VAL A 611 1.35 -2.56 37.32
CA VAL A 611 0.07 -1.90 37.01
C VAL A 611 -1.06 -2.49 37.84
N TRP A 612 -1.72 -1.62 38.60
CA TRP A 612 -2.84 -1.96 39.48
C TRP A 612 -4.12 -1.25 39.02
N PHE A 613 -5.24 -1.97 39.11
CA PHE A 613 -6.59 -1.49 38.83
C PHE A 613 -7.38 -1.38 40.14
N GLY A 614 -8.12 -0.29 40.31
CA GLY A 614 -9.00 -0.10 41.47
C GLY A 614 -8.26 0.18 42.78
N GLY A 615 -8.84 -0.22 43.91
CA GLY A 615 -8.36 0.10 45.26
C GLY A 615 -8.90 1.41 45.83
N LYS A 616 -8.70 1.69 47.12
CA LYS A 616 -9.28 2.91 47.72
C LYS A 616 -8.70 4.18 47.10
N ILE A 617 -9.52 4.91 46.36
CA ILE A 617 -9.09 6.10 45.62
C ILE A 617 -8.42 7.15 46.52
N GLU A 618 -8.83 7.29 47.78
CA GLU A 618 -8.15 8.18 48.74
C GLU A 618 -6.69 7.79 48.95
N GLU A 619 -6.41 6.50 49.14
CA GLU A 619 -5.04 6.00 49.31
C GLU A 619 -4.21 6.15 48.02
N VAL A 620 -4.85 6.02 46.85
CA VAL A 620 -4.21 6.22 45.55
C VAL A 620 -3.84 7.69 45.35
N LEU A 621 -4.75 8.61 45.69
CA LEU A 621 -4.51 10.05 45.57
C LEU A 621 -3.47 10.55 46.59
N GLU A 622 -3.45 10.02 47.81
CA GLU A 622 -2.41 10.31 48.80
C GLU A 622 -1.03 9.91 48.29
N ARG A 623 -0.91 8.71 47.69
CA ARG A 623 0.34 8.24 47.09
C ARG A 623 0.72 9.04 45.85
N ALA A 624 -0.24 9.43 45.02
CA ALA A 624 -0.01 10.32 43.88
C ALA A 624 0.48 11.70 44.32
N ALA A 625 -0.06 12.24 45.42
CA ALA A 625 0.38 13.52 46.00
C ALA A 625 1.80 13.46 46.57
N ALA A 626 2.24 12.29 47.01
CA ALA A 626 3.59 12.06 47.51
C ALA A 626 4.62 11.77 46.40
N CYS A 627 4.19 11.65 45.14
CA CYS A 627 5.06 11.43 43.99
C CYS A 627 5.74 12.76 43.58
N GLU A 628 7.05 12.72 43.34
CA GLU A 628 7.80 13.90 42.87
C GLU A 628 7.68 14.14 41.36
N GLU A 629 7.04 13.23 40.62
CA GLU A 629 6.83 13.36 39.18
C GLU A 629 5.74 14.39 38.86
N GLU A 630 5.94 15.15 37.78
CA GLU A 630 4.97 16.12 37.27
C GLU A 630 3.63 15.47 36.87
N GLU A 631 3.69 14.24 36.34
CA GLU A 631 2.53 13.40 36.05
C GLU A 631 2.65 12.07 36.80
N PRO A 632 1.99 11.91 37.97
CA PRO A 632 2.05 10.67 38.73
C PRO A 632 1.51 9.50 37.90
N PRO A 633 2.01 8.26 38.10
CA PRO A 633 1.56 7.08 37.35
C PRO A 633 0.14 6.67 37.79
N LEU A 634 -0.84 7.47 37.40
CA LEU A 634 -2.26 7.34 37.72
C LEU A 634 -3.09 7.87 36.55
N ARG A 635 -4.04 7.06 36.06
CA ARG A 635 -5.09 7.51 35.14
C ARG A 635 -6.45 7.37 35.78
N ILE A 636 -7.21 8.45 35.76
CA ILE A 636 -8.64 8.45 36.10
C ILE A 636 -9.43 8.23 34.81
N MET A 637 -10.32 7.26 34.81
CA MET A 637 -11.02 6.75 33.63
C MET A 637 -12.53 6.98 33.80
N LEU A 638 -13.15 7.66 32.84
CA LEU A 638 -14.60 7.80 32.75
C LEU A 638 -15.15 6.75 31.78
N GLY A 639 -16.00 5.86 32.30
CA GLY A 639 -16.57 4.73 31.57
C GLY A 639 -15.55 3.62 31.32
N TYR A 640 -16.04 2.50 30.80
CA TYR A 640 -15.23 1.33 30.48
C TYR A 640 -15.68 0.71 29.14
N ALA A 641 -14.85 -0.17 28.60
CA ALA A 641 -15.19 -1.01 27.46
C ALA A 641 -15.60 -2.40 27.93
N ALA A 642 -16.60 -2.98 27.29
CA ALA A 642 -17.12 -4.30 27.66
C ALA A 642 -17.50 -5.10 26.42
N TRP A 643 -17.22 -6.40 26.48
CA TRP A 643 -17.56 -7.35 25.43
C TRP A 643 -18.19 -8.59 26.04
N SER A 644 -19.06 -9.27 25.29
CA SER A 644 -19.22 -10.70 25.58
C SER A 644 -17.94 -11.44 25.19
N THR A 645 -17.62 -12.54 25.87
CA THR A 645 -16.41 -13.34 25.57
C THR A 645 -16.41 -13.82 24.12
N GLN A 646 -17.58 -14.21 23.60
CA GLN A 646 -17.74 -14.63 22.21
C GLN A 646 -17.54 -13.48 21.22
N GLN A 647 -18.09 -12.29 21.52
CA GLN A 647 -17.90 -11.11 20.67
C GLN A 647 -16.42 -10.75 20.58
N LEU A 648 -15.72 -10.66 21.71
CA LEU A 648 -14.30 -10.30 21.71
C LEU A 648 -13.45 -11.35 20.97
N GLN A 649 -13.78 -12.63 21.13
CA GLN A 649 -13.12 -13.71 20.40
C GLN A 649 -13.30 -13.57 18.87
N ILE A 650 -14.52 -13.28 18.41
CA ILE A 650 -14.79 -13.04 16.98
C ILE A 650 -14.04 -11.80 16.50
N GLU A 651 -14.05 -10.71 17.26
CA GLU A 651 -13.34 -9.49 16.91
C GLU A 651 -11.82 -9.71 16.80
N LEU A 652 -11.24 -10.55 17.66
CA LEU A 652 -9.84 -10.98 17.57
C LEU A 652 -9.57 -11.83 16.32
N GLU A 653 -10.45 -12.80 16.01
CA GLU A 653 -10.35 -13.65 14.81
C GLU A 653 -10.49 -12.86 13.51
N CYS A 654 -11.33 -11.82 13.51
CA CYS A 654 -11.50 -10.90 12.40
C CYS A 654 -10.39 -9.83 12.30
N GLY A 655 -9.43 -9.81 13.23
CA GLY A 655 -8.34 -8.83 13.23
C GLY A 655 -8.78 -7.40 13.58
N VAL A 656 -9.89 -7.23 14.31
CA VAL A 656 -10.33 -5.92 14.84
C VAL A 656 -9.34 -5.42 15.89
N TRP A 657 -8.85 -6.34 16.73
CA TRP A 657 -7.88 -6.08 17.78
C TRP A 657 -6.60 -6.86 17.54
N CYS A 658 -5.46 -6.20 17.64
CA CYS A 658 -4.22 -6.87 17.97
C CYS A 658 -4.18 -7.07 19.49
N ARG A 659 -4.12 -8.31 19.93
CA ARG A 659 -3.93 -8.65 21.34
C ARG A 659 -2.50 -9.03 21.59
N ALA A 660 -1.96 -8.60 22.71
CA ALA A 660 -0.81 -9.30 23.26
C ALA A 660 -0.68 -9.13 24.78
N ARG A 661 0.30 -9.84 25.32
CA ARG A 661 0.48 -10.05 26.75
C ARG A 661 1.89 -9.66 27.18
N PRO A 662 2.04 -8.90 28.27
CA PRO A 662 3.34 -8.64 28.88
C PRO A 662 4.02 -9.95 29.35
N PRO A 663 5.35 -10.10 29.19
CA PRO A 663 6.09 -11.24 29.74
C PRO A 663 5.93 -11.32 31.27
N GLN A 664 5.82 -12.54 31.82
CA GLN A 664 5.71 -12.74 33.27
C GLN A 664 6.97 -12.31 34.06
N ASP A 665 8.12 -12.27 33.39
CA ASP A 665 9.41 -11.87 33.98
C ASP A 665 9.65 -10.34 33.96
N ASP A 666 8.68 -9.53 33.51
CA ASP A 666 8.72 -8.06 33.51
C ASP A 666 8.56 -7.51 34.95
N LEU A 667 9.57 -7.72 35.81
CA LEU A 667 9.50 -7.33 37.22
C LEU A 667 9.84 -5.84 37.42
N PRO A 668 9.02 -5.07 38.17
CA PRO A 668 9.38 -3.71 38.58
C PRO A 668 10.60 -3.72 39.52
N LEU A 669 11.45 -2.70 39.41
CA LEU A 669 12.69 -2.54 40.19
C LEU A 669 12.38 -2.03 41.61
N GLN A 670 11.91 -2.92 42.49
CA GLN A 670 11.72 -2.72 43.94
C GLN A 670 10.68 -1.66 44.38
N GLY A 671 10.08 -1.90 45.56
CA GLY A 671 8.93 -1.19 46.16
C GLY A 671 9.00 0.34 46.15
N GLY A 672 8.26 0.92 45.20
CA GLY A 672 8.00 2.35 44.99
C GLY A 672 7.08 2.53 43.77
N ALA A 673 6.62 3.77 43.50
CA ALA A 673 5.95 4.08 42.24
C ALA A 673 6.98 3.94 41.11
N ASP A 674 6.85 2.91 40.26
CA ASP A 674 7.87 2.55 39.27
C ASP A 674 7.27 2.37 37.87
N LYS A 675 7.70 3.22 36.93
CA LYS A 675 7.37 3.17 35.49
C LYS A 675 8.34 2.30 34.69
N SER A 676 9.20 1.50 35.32
CA SER A 676 10.25 0.74 34.62
C SER A 676 9.71 -0.40 33.75
N SER A 677 8.59 -1.02 34.13
CA SER A 677 7.98 -2.14 33.40
C SER A 677 7.35 -1.69 32.09
N VAL A 678 7.31 -2.57 31.08
CA VAL A 678 6.71 -2.24 29.77
C VAL A 678 5.23 -1.91 29.93
N SER A 679 4.56 -2.64 30.82
CA SER A 679 3.14 -2.43 31.12
C SER A 679 2.88 -1.05 31.71
N ALA A 680 3.72 -0.59 32.65
CA ALA A 680 3.59 0.72 33.26
C ALA A 680 3.85 1.84 32.23
N LYS A 681 4.87 1.71 31.38
CA LYS A 681 5.15 2.70 30.32
C LYS A 681 3.97 2.88 29.36
N LEU A 682 3.39 1.78 28.87
CA LEU A 682 2.20 1.83 28.02
C LEU A 682 1.00 2.45 28.72
N CYS A 683 0.90 2.26 30.04
CA CYS A 683 -0.16 2.85 30.84
C CYS A 683 0.09 4.30 31.23
N PHE A 684 1.31 4.85 31.26
CA PHE A 684 1.56 6.15 31.90
C PHE A 684 2.46 7.12 31.14
N ASP A 685 3.25 6.70 30.16
CA ASP A 685 4.25 7.58 29.51
C ASP A 685 3.71 8.32 28.30
N GLU A 686 2.80 7.70 27.54
CA GLU A 686 2.29 8.24 26.26
C GLU A 686 0.76 8.36 26.27
N ASP A 687 0.20 9.24 25.44
CA ASP A 687 -1.25 9.29 25.16
C ASP A 687 -1.55 9.44 23.66
N GLY A 688 -2.84 9.45 23.29
CA GLY A 688 -3.28 9.62 21.91
C GLY A 688 -2.73 8.59 20.92
N ALA A 689 -2.39 9.05 19.72
CA ALA A 689 -1.89 8.22 18.62
C ALA A 689 -0.51 7.61 18.92
N GLU A 690 0.31 8.27 19.74
CA GLU A 690 1.67 7.83 20.03
C GLU A 690 1.67 6.63 20.98
N ALA A 691 0.79 6.63 21.98
CA ALA A 691 0.56 5.46 22.83
C ALA A 691 0.15 4.23 22.01
N TRP A 692 -0.70 4.43 20.99
CA TRP A 692 -1.17 3.36 20.12
C TRP A 692 -0.05 2.79 19.23
N ARG A 693 0.76 3.66 18.59
CA ARG A 693 1.90 3.21 17.79
C ARG A 693 2.95 2.52 18.65
N THR A 694 3.27 3.09 19.80
CA THR A 694 4.20 2.50 20.76
C THR A 694 3.75 1.11 21.19
N ALA A 695 2.46 0.95 21.55
CA ALA A 695 1.89 -0.34 21.91
C ALA A 695 2.00 -1.36 20.77
N LEU A 696 1.72 -0.98 19.52
CA LEU A 696 1.86 -1.87 18.36
C LEU A 696 3.31 -2.24 18.07
N PHE A 697 4.27 -1.31 18.21
CA PHE A 697 5.70 -1.63 18.06
C PHE A 697 6.16 -2.62 19.14
N GLN A 698 5.79 -2.39 20.40
CA GLN A 698 6.12 -3.31 21.49
C GLN A 698 5.49 -4.69 21.26
N ALA A 699 4.29 -4.73 20.65
CA ALA A 699 3.56 -5.92 20.16
C ALA A 699 4.19 -6.68 19.00
N GLY A 700 5.34 -6.23 18.47
CA GLY A 700 5.92 -6.83 17.28
C GLY A 700 5.03 -6.68 16.05
N GLN A 701 4.14 -5.67 16.05
CA GLN A 701 3.26 -5.33 14.94
C GLN A 701 3.79 -4.13 14.17
N ASP A 702 5.07 -4.18 13.76
CA ASP A 702 5.75 -3.07 13.08
C ASP A 702 4.97 -2.55 11.86
N LEU A 703 4.34 -3.45 11.11
CA LEU A 703 3.53 -3.09 9.93
C LEU A 703 2.26 -2.32 10.31
N LEU A 704 1.61 -2.67 11.43
CA LEU A 704 0.42 -1.97 11.90
C LEU A 704 0.80 -0.63 12.55
N ALA A 705 1.92 -0.60 13.29
CA ALA A 705 2.44 0.61 13.93
C ALA A 705 2.86 1.68 12.90
N GLN A 706 3.42 1.24 11.78
CA GLN A 706 3.81 2.10 10.65
C GLN A 706 2.65 2.38 9.68
N PHE A 707 1.44 1.86 9.95
CA PHE A 707 0.30 2.11 9.08
C PHE A 707 -0.01 3.62 9.05
N PRO A 708 -0.13 4.21 7.84
CA PRO A 708 -0.31 5.64 7.71
C PRO A 708 -1.68 6.04 8.28
N ARG A 709 -1.63 6.82 9.37
CA ARG A 709 -2.80 7.38 10.07
C ARG A 709 -2.65 8.89 10.26
N ALA A 710 -2.17 9.56 9.21
CA ALA A 710 -2.10 11.01 9.19
C ALA A 710 -3.53 11.58 9.04
N PRO A 711 -3.81 12.83 9.49
CA PRO A 711 -5.15 13.41 9.42
C PRO A 711 -5.82 13.31 8.03
N GLY A 712 -5.04 13.49 6.95
CA GLY A 712 -5.54 13.32 5.57
C GLY A 712 -5.87 11.88 5.18
N VAL A 713 -5.17 10.88 5.73
CA VAL A 713 -5.48 9.45 5.51
C VAL A 713 -6.75 9.08 6.27
N ASP A 714 -6.86 9.50 7.52
CA ASP A 714 -8.03 9.24 8.37
C ASP A 714 -9.30 9.87 7.80
N ALA A 715 -9.20 11.12 7.30
CA ALA A 715 -10.29 11.80 6.62
C ALA A 715 -10.78 11.02 5.38
N ARG A 716 -9.85 10.45 4.60
CA ARG A 716 -10.20 9.63 3.43
C ARG A 716 -10.84 8.30 3.79
N ILE A 717 -10.33 7.61 4.81
CA ILE A 717 -10.90 6.33 5.28
C ILE A 717 -12.32 6.59 5.82
N ARG A 718 -12.49 7.61 6.67
CA ARG A 718 -13.80 8.03 7.20
C ARG A 718 -14.76 8.45 6.08
N GLY A 719 -14.28 9.21 5.09
CA GLY A 719 -15.05 9.62 3.92
C GLY A 719 -15.50 8.42 3.07
N HIS A 720 -14.64 7.42 2.88
CA HIS A 720 -14.99 6.19 2.20
C HIS A 720 -16.06 5.40 2.96
N MET A 721 -15.93 5.25 4.29
CA MET A 721 -16.93 4.57 5.11
C MET A 721 -18.27 5.30 5.13
N LYS A 722 -18.28 6.63 5.26
CA LYS A 722 -19.53 7.44 5.20
C LYS A 722 -20.26 7.24 3.86
N ARG A 723 -19.52 7.18 2.74
CA ARG A 723 -20.12 6.90 1.42
C ARG A 723 -20.66 5.47 1.33
N PHE A 724 -19.94 4.50 1.89
CA PHE A 724 -20.38 3.10 1.94
C PHE A 724 -21.66 2.92 2.78
N GLU A 725 -21.76 3.57 3.93
CA GLU A 725 -22.97 3.58 4.77
C GLU A 725 -24.16 4.26 4.08
N MET A 726 -23.93 5.40 3.40
CA MET A 726 -24.97 6.08 2.63
C MET A 726 -25.50 5.24 1.46
N GLN A 727 -24.62 4.50 0.76
CA GLN A 727 -25.01 3.61 -0.33
C GLN A 727 -25.77 2.35 0.15
N ASN A 728 -25.52 1.90 1.39
CA ASN A 728 -26.25 0.77 1.97
C ASN A 728 -27.59 1.19 2.58
N ARG A 729 -27.70 2.40 3.14
CA ARG A 729 -28.99 2.97 3.61
C ARG A 729 -29.96 3.32 2.49
N SER A 730 -29.50 3.53 1.26
CA SER A 730 -30.39 3.74 0.10
C SER A 730 -30.93 2.44 -0.50
N LYS A 731 -30.43 1.28 -0.03
CA LYS A 731 -30.86 -0.07 -0.43
C LYS A 731 -31.68 -0.81 0.64
N SER A 732 -31.84 -0.24 1.83
CA SER A 732 -32.77 -0.68 2.89
C SER A 732 -33.98 0.24 2.94
#